data_AF-A0A5C6G0F6-F1
#
_entry.id   AF-A0A5C6G0F6-F1
#
_cell.length_a   1.000
_cell.length_b   1.000
_cell.length_c   1.000
_cell.angle_alpha   90.00
_cell.angle_beta   90.00
_cell.angle_gamma   90.00
#
_symmetry.space_group_name_H-M   'P 1'
#
loop_
_entity.id
_entity.type
_entity.pdbx_description
1 polymer ?
#
loop_
_entity_poly.entity_id
_entity_poly.type
_entity_poly.pdbx_seq_one_letter_code
_entity_poly.pdbx_strand_id
1 'polypeptide(L)'
;MDTKSEYQHLRERIAQLERNQEQLERNQERLKRNEERLEQENQLMQETTLSQYLEHCHRLLFERFSVRPNLTIGTVTKVDGKSYPYRLRPWTDFTELQQQQFDFTKSVLKDEPLFTSYIVIREMQRHACGTPVVNEEDIKPFEYIAVEDPATNIIRALCKKAETNSSAASLGLSRIYFRSNSLTVDPSLLEVVSSDTSEGTQKQRREPSPTKRVAVETNVINPDRQCLRKDATGNRAIVFVVEYKAAHKLQANHVRRGLNEHLFENVMRKTMSTKSSSDSTEAQEDKFDRILAMVLTQTFDYMIRMGLEYSYITAGKSFIFLQVKADNPRTLYYHFMDPEEEVEDENGKLDVSRTAVAHVVGFSLLALRSEPRSQSWTAKAQEALCEWPIPYPEMEQETTDEDELSQTSSNSSDLLYRGKKVVGISENKIVLRSRRTCKDPDPDFCRKDNTDDADEDNESSGRNPFSGPSSTGSQNKRKHASSSSIGSSSFKEASNGRERSRQYCTMGCLMSLQRGQKLDLDCPNVSSHRIADGSTMHPIAIESLAGLVQEQLACSLDHDCEPLEMEGKYGMTGTLFKLSLTRYGYTFVGKGTIREFVPLLAREVKVYSRLARLQGEAVPVCLGSIDLTKPYNLTARYAVRFAGAKIVHMLLMSWVGEPAIKAGNLVDPTRHAEVNRSLRLISGEGVVHCDLRDANMLWNEERGRVMVIDFESAELVGPPEPKQGSFTLYHRNMPWRDKLKGLKADFEGMINARDQGQGQGQGQGQGQDQPPPPPPMASRPPRPCPEPTFHTYWVPRFYPDTPVNVEWDAKLGNGPDGWGNQELEHYTAAPENSFQYNHEHPLPQTNMTELTDRYSTPNGQLVIRALANNSSPTPEQKYTSARLVSRHTLERDQGVLTAVIMSPCADGIWPAFWLLPQEPFNWPVDGEIDIAETWNGDGENRSCLHWGQHHEPEKHRVLGTKIHDMHARPVRYDFAWHQPGGQAGQGRMIWYIDDRPVMKAPIPEGTRSMRDMTILLNVAMGGNVCGGKTPADGYYDMVVYTMYMASELENGGWGRFESDWGCAPLGNTY
;
A
#
# COMPACT_ATOMS: atom_id res chain seq x y z
N MET A 1 -37.12 5.36 -91.15
CA MET A 1 -37.47 5.22 -89.72
C MET A 1 -37.20 3.77 -89.37
N ASP A 2 -36.19 3.49 -88.54
CA ASP A 2 -35.82 2.12 -88.17
C ASP A 2 -36.26 1.81 -86.73
N THR A 3 -37.54 1.49 -86.61
CA THR A 3 -38.21 1.26 -85.32
C THR A 3 -37.73 -0.01 -84.61
N LYS A 4 -36.94 -0.89 -85.26
CA LYS A 4 -36.34 -2.06 -84.59
C LYS A 4 -35.18 -1.66 -83.68
N SER A 5 -34.33 -0.73 -84.12
CA SER A 5 -33.17 -0.26 -83.34
C SER A 5 -33.60 0.38 -82.01
N GLU A 6 -34.60 1.27 -82.06
CA GLU A 6 -35.16 1.92 -80.86
C GLU A 6 -35.80 0.92 -79.89
N TYR A 7 -36.51 -0.11 -80.41
CA TYR A 7 -37.16 -1.13 -79.58
C TYR A 7 -36.15 -2.05 -78.87
N GLN A 8 -35.03 -2.35 -79.54
CA GLN A 8 -33.90 -3.09 -78.97
C GLN A 8 -33.29 -2.28 -77.80
N HIS A 9 -33.00 -1.00 -78.05
CA HIS A 9 -32.36 -0.12 -77.08
C HIS A 9 -33.27 0.23 -75.88
N LEU A 10 -34.61 0.31 -76.08
CA LEU A 10 -35.58 0.42 -75.00
C LEU A 10 -35.56 -0.82 -74.09
N ARG A 11 -35.52 -2.04 -74.66
CA ARG A 11 -35.45 -3.29 -73.88
C ARG A 11 -34.19 -3.36 -73.03
N GLU A 12 -33.05 -2.94 -73.57
CA GLU A 12 -31.80 -2.88 -72.82
C GLU A 12 -31.86 -1.86 -71.67
N ARG A 13 -32.47 -0.69 -71.89
CA ARG A 13 -32.70 0.30 -70.81
C ARG A 13 -33.66 -0.21 -69.73
N ILE A 14 -34.72 -0.93 -70.09
CA ILE A 14 -35.65 -1.54 -69.12
C ILE A 14 -34.90 -2.60 -68.28
N ALA A 15 -34.22 -3.54 -68.94
CA ALA A 15 -33.43 -4.57 -68.24
C ALA A 15 -32.29 -3.98 -67.37
N GLN A 16 -31.74 -2.82 -67.74
CA GLN A 16 -30.78 -2.10 -66.91
C GLN A 16 -31.43 -1.44 -65.69
N LEU A 17 -32.63 -0.86 -65.83
CA LEU A 17 -33.39 -0.29 -64.72
C LEU A 17 -33.85 -1.37 -63.73
N GLU A 18 -34.34 -2.51 -64.22
CA GLU A 18 -34.71 -3.68 -63.41
C GLU A 18 -33.51 -4.18 -62.58
N ARG A 19 -32.35 -4.38 -63.21
CA ARG A 19 -31.10 -4.75 -62.51
C ARG A 19 -30.68 -3.72 -61.46
N ASN A 20 -30.75 -2.42 -61.79
CA ASN A 20 -30.44 -1.34 -60.86
C ASN A 20 -31.41 -1.33 -59.66
N GLN A 21 -32.69 -1.63 -59.87
CA GLN A 21 -33.70 -1.68 -58.82
C GLN A 21 -33.49 -2.89 -57.89
N GLU A 22 -33.29 -4.10 -58.41
CA GLU A 22 -32.94 -5.26 -57.56
C GLU A 22 -31.63 -5.03 -56.78
N GLN A 23 -30.69 -4.25 -57.32
CA GLN A 23 -29.44 -3.90 -56.64
C GLN A 23 -29.66 -2.85 -55.53
N LEU A 24 -30.61 -1.92 -55.71
CA LEU A 24 -31.01 -0.96 -54.69
C LEU A 24 -31.71 -1.66 -53.51
N GLU A 25 -32.66 -2.55 -53.80
CA GLU A 25 -33.40 -3.33 -52.78
C GLU A 25 -32.44 -4.22 -51.96
N ARG A 26 -31.51 -4.94 -52.62
CA ARG A 26 -30.46 -5.73 -51.93
C ARG A 26 -29.48 -4.88 -51.11
N ASN A 27 -29.26 -3.62 -51.48
CA ASN A 27 -28.47 -2.68 -50.67
C ASN A 27 -29.26 -2.13 -49.48
N GLN A 28 -30.56 -1.89 -49.62
CA GLN A 28 -31.45 -1.47 -48.52
C GLN A 28 -31.60 -2.58 -47.47
N GLU A 29 -31.74 -3.85 -47.87
CA GLU A 29 -31.71 -4.97 -46.91
C GLU A 29 -30.39 -5.07 -46.16
N ARG A 30 -29.25 -4.86 -46.85
CA ARG A 30 -27.92 -4.85 -46.21
C ARG A 30 -27.77 -3.70 -45.21
N LEU A 31 -28.25 -2.51 -45.56
CA LEU A 31 -28.27 -1.35 -44.65
C LEU A 31 -29.09 -1.68 -43.39
N LYS A 32 -30.34 -2.14 -43.55
CA LYS A 32 -31.21 -2.46 -42.41
C LYS A 32 -30.62 -3.52 -41.49
N ARG A 33 -30.03 -4.60 -42.02
CA ARG A 33 -29.35 -5.62 -41.20
C ARG A 33 -28.09 -5.09 -40.50
N ASN A 34 -27.37 -4.15 -41.12
CA ASN A 34 -26.23 -3.49 -40.49
C ASN A 34 -26.68 -2.53 -39.38
N GLU A 35 -27.79 -1.81 -39.56
CA GLU A 35 -28.40 -0.94 -38.55
C GLU A 35 -28.91 -1.75 -37.36
N GLU A 36 -29.69 -2.81 -37.60
CA GLU A 36 -30.15 -3.75 -36.56
C GLU A 36 -28.99 -4.37 -35.76
N ARG A 37 -27.89 -4.73 -36.45
CA ARG A 37 -26.68 -5.24 -35.79
C ARG A 37 -25.96 -4.16 -34.99
N LEU A 38 -25.80 -2.95 -35.54
CA LEU A 38 -25.14 -1.84 -34.85
C LEU A 38 -25.92 -1.41 -33.61
N GLU A 39 -27.26 -1.45 -33.65
CA GLU A 39 -28.10 -1.18 -32.49
C GLU A 39 -27.95 -2.26 -31.40
N GLN A 40 -27.86 -3.54 -31.77
CA GLN A 40 -27.53 -4.62 -30.82
C GLN A 40 -26.12 -4.47 -30.22
N GLU A 41 -25.11 -4.17 -31.05
CA GLU A 41 -23.74 -3.95 -30.58
C GLU A 41 -23.67 -2.74 -29.63
N ASN A 42 -24.36 -1.63 -29.95
CA ASN A 42 -24.49 -0.46 -29.09
C ASN A 42 -25.21 -0.77 -27.76
N GLN A 43 -26.27 -1.58 -27.76
CA GLN A 43 -26.95 -1.99 -26.52
C GLN A 43 -26.03 -2.78 -25.58
N LEU A 44 -25.16 -3.64 -26.14
CA LEU A 44 -24.18 -4.40 -25.36
C LEU A 44 -22.98 -3.56 -24.87
N MET A 45 -22.80 -2.35 -25.42
CA MET A 45 -21.78 -1.36 -25.03
C MET A 45 -22.25 -0.42 -23.90
N GLN A 46 -23.55 -0.36 -23.59
CA GLN A 46 -24.08 0.56 -22.58
C GLN A 46 -23.70 0.17 -21.14
N GLU A 47 -23.60 1.18 -20.27
CA GLU A 47 -23.42 0.99 -18.82
C GLU A 47 -24.62 0.25 -18.21
N THR A 48 -24.36 -0.62 -17.24
CA THR A 48 -25.35 -1.52 -16.65
C THR A 48 -25.88 -1.00 -15.31
N THR A 49 -27.14 -1.32 -15.01
CA THR A 49 -27.73 -1.09 -13.67
C THR A 49 -27.18 -2.09 -12.66
N LEU A 50 -27.29 -1.80 -11.36
CA LEU A 50 -26.85 -2.72 -10.28
C LEU A 50 -27.38 -4.15 -10.47
N SER A 51 -28.67 -4.28 -10.81
CA SER A 51 -29.33 -5.58 -10.99
C SER A 51 -28.72 -6.36 -12.17
N GLN A 52 -28.51 -5.71 -13.31
CA GLN A 52 -27.89 -6.31 -14.51
C GLN A 52 -26.40 -6.63 -14.27
N TYR A 53 -25.68 -5.75 -13.59
CA TYR A 53 -24.25 -5.93 -13.30
C TYR A 53 -24.01 -7.19 -12.47
N LEU A 54 -24.78 -7.38 -11.39
CA LEU A 54 -24.71 -8.58 -10.54
C LEU A 54 -25.10 -9.86 -11.30
N GLU A 55 -26.16 -9.80 -12.12
CA GLU A 55 -26.58 -10.92 -12.98
C GLU A 55 -25.49 -11.30 -14.00
N HIS A 56 -24.81 -10.32 -14.61
CA HIS A 56 -23.73 -10.54 -15.57
C HIS A 56 -22.46 -11.06 -14.91
N CYS A 57 -22.04 -10.50 -13.77
CA CYS A 57 -20.92 -11.03 -12.99
C CYS A 57 -21.16 -12.49 -12.58
N HIS A 58 -22.38 -12.84 -12.16
CA HIS A 58 -22.71 -14.22 -11.84
C HIS A 58 -22.64 -15.14 -13.07
N ARG A 59 -23.38 -14.84 -14.15
CA ARG A 59 -23.46 -15.73 -15.33
C ARG A 59 -22.19 -15.80 -16.18
N LEU A 60 -21.37 -14.75 -16.17
CA LEU A 60 -20.14 -14.68 -16.98
C LEU A 60 -18.88 -15.02 -16.20
N LEU A 61 -18.80 -14.72 -14.90
CA LEU A 61 -17.59 -14.98 -14.11
C LEU A 61 -17.81 -16.17 -13.17
N PHE A 62 -18.87 -16.14 -12.36
CA PHE A 62 -19.08 -17.12 -11.30
C PHE A 62 -19.49 -18.52 -11.80
N GLU A 63 -20.59 -18.62 -12.57
CA GLU A 63 -21.06 -19.90 -13.15
C GLU A 63 -19.98 -20.58 -14.03
N ARG A 64 -19.10 -19.77 -14.63
CA ARG A 64 -18.07 -20.18 -15.59
C ARG A 64 -16.76 -20.59 -14.92
N PHE A 65 -16.63 -20.37 -13.61
CA PHE A 65 -15.46 -20.75 -12.84
C PHE A 65 -15.34 -22.28 -12.75
N SER A 66 -14.15 -22.81 -13.04
CA SER A 66 -13.89 -24.26 -13.03
C SER A 66 -12.72 -24.63 -12.13
N VAL A 67 -12.93 -25.65 -11.32
CA VAL A 67 -11.95 -26.24 -10.39
C VAL A 67 -11.54 -27.60 -10.93
N ARG A 68 -10.25 -27.95 -10.86
CA ARG A 68 -9.77 -29.29 -11.22
C ARG A 68 -9.88 -30.27 -10.02
N PRO A 69 -10.67 -31.35 -10.13
CA PRO A 69 -10.68 -32.41 -9.11
C PRO A 69 -9.44 -33.32 -9.29
N ASN A 70 -8.36 -33.02 -8.57
CA ASN A 70 -7.14 -33.83 -8.44
C ASN A 70 -6.28 -33.28 -7.29
N LEU A 71 -5.50 -34.06 -6.53
CA LEU A 71 -5.63 -35.48 -6.14
C LEU A 71 -4.75 -35.74 -4.90
N THR A 72 -3.68 -34.95 -4.73
CA THR A 72 -2.89 -34.83 -3.50
C THR A 72 -3.39 -33.66 -2.65
N ILE A 73 -3.77 -33.93 -1.39
CA ILE A 73 -3.97 -32.87 -0.39
C ILE A 73 -2.61 -32.20 -0.15
N GLY A 74 -2.49 -30.93 -0.54
CA GLY A 74 -1.28 -30.13 -0.37
C GLY A 74 -0.94 -29.83 1.09
N THR A 75 0.09 -29.01 1.32
CA THR A 75 0.46 -28.53 2.66
C THR A 75 -0.76 -27.94 3.38
N VAL A 76 -1.01 -28.45 4.59
CA VAL A 76 -2.08 -27.99 5.48
C VAL A 76 -1.57 -26.76 6.22
N THR A 77 -2.46 -25.79 6.45
CA THR A 77 -2.20 -24.58 7.22
C THR A 77 -1.63 -24.91 8.60
N LYS A 78 -0.44 -24.40 8.94
CA LYS A 78 0.14 -24.57 10.28
C LYS A 78 -0.63 -23.74 11.30
N VAL A 79 -1.07 -24.36 12.38
CA VAL A 79 -1.82 -23.67 13.46
C VAL A 79 -1.30 -23.95 14.87
N ASP A 80 -0.24 -24.73 15.02
CA ASP A 80 0.38 -24.94 16.34
C ASP A 80 0.87 -23.57 16.90
N GLY A 81 0.52 -23.27 18.15
CA GLY A 81 0.75 -21.93 18.75
C GLY A 81 -0.22 -20.83 18.30
N LYS A 82 -1.40 -21.17 17.76
CA LYS A 82 -2.47 -20.21 17.42
C LYS A 82 -3.70 -20.38 18.30
N SER A 83 -4.31 -19.27 18.70
CA SER A 83 -5.54 -19.30 19.49
C SER A 83 -6.69 -19.89 18.65
N TYR A 84 -7.47 -20.81 19.20
CA TYR A 84 -8.62 -21.42 18.52
C TYR A 84 -9.91 -21.27 19.33
N PRO A 85 -11.10 -21.19 18.69
CA PRO A 85 -12.35 -20.98 19.42
C PRO A 85 -12.74 -22.24 20.20
N TYR A 86 -13.35 -22.06 21.37
CA TYR A 86 -13.88 -23.16 22.17
C TYR A 86 -15.18 -23.73 21.57
N ARG A 87 -16.03 -22.85 20.99
CA ARG A 87 -17.30 -23.23 20.35
C ARG A 87 -17.48 -22.56 18.99
N LEU A 88 -18.23 -23.23 18.12
CA LEU A 88 -18.62 -22.76 16.80
C LEU A 88 -20.16 -22.64 16.76
N ARG A 89 -20.74 -21.54 16.26
CA ARG A 89 -22.21 -21.35 16.24
C ARG A 89 -22.76 -20.73 14.96
N PRO A 90 -23.93 -21.16 14.45
CA PRO A 90 -24.57 -20.51 13.31
C PRO A 90 -24.84 -19.02 13.58
N TRP A 91 -24.51 -18.17 12.63
CA TRP A 91 -24.88 -16.75 12.61
C TRP A 91 -26.27 -16.62 11.99
N THR A 92 -27.29 -16.75 12.84
CA THR A 92 -28.70 -16.89 12.45
C THR A 92 -29.31 -15.64 11.83
N ASP A 93 -28.85 -14.46 12.25
CA ASP A 93 -29.30 -13.14 11.79
C ASP A 93 -28.61 -12.66 10.49
N PHE A 94 -27.58 -13.36 10.02
CA PHE A 94 -26.77 -12.96 8.86
C PHE A 94 -27.60 -12.69 7.60
N THR A 95 -28.52 -13.59 7.23
CA THR A 95 -29.33 -13.46 6.02
C THR A 95 -30.26 -12.25 6.06
N GLU A 96 -30.76 -11.87 7.23
CA GLU A 96 -31.57 -10.65 7.39
C GLU A 96 -30.70 -9.39 7.27
N LEU A 97 -29.55 -9.37 7.98
CA LEU A 97 -28.59 -8.26 7.90
C LEU A 97 -28.07 -8.04 6.48
N GLN A 98 -27.84 -9.12 5.73
CA GLN A 98 -27.44 -9.12 4.33
C GLN A 98 -28.53 -8.53 3.43
N GLN A 99 -29.79 -8.95 3.57
CA GLN A 99 -30.91 -8.37 2.83
C GLN A 99 -31.05 -6.87 3.13
N GLN A 100 -30.94 -6.46 4.39
CA GLN A 100 -30.97 -5.04 4.78
C GLN A 100 -29.84 -4.23 4.10
N GLN A 101 -28.64 -4.80 3.90
CA GLN A 101 -27.56 -4.12 3.18
C GLN A 101 -27.80 -4.07 1.67
N PHE A 102 -28.40 -5.12 1.09
CA PHE A 102 -28.75 -5.14 -0.32
C PHE A 102 -29.86 -4.11 -0.63
N ASP A 103 -30.91 -4.06 0.16
CA ASP A 103 -32.02 -3.10 0.01
C ASP A 103 -31.54 -1.67 0.21
N PHE A 104 -30.67 -1.42 1.20
CA PHE A 104 -29.99 -0.13 1.35
C PHE A 104 -29.19 0.22 0.07
N THR A 105 -28.35 -0.70 -0.41
CA THR A 105 -27.51 -0.51 -1.60
C THR A 105 -28.35 -0.15 -2.83
N LYS A 106 -29.44 -0.89 -3.06
CA LYS A 106 -30.38 -0.65 -4.15
C LYS A 106 -31.14 0.67 -3.98
N SER A 107 -31.49 1.07 -2.75
CA SER A 107 -32.17 2.36 -2.50
C SER A 107 -31.30 3.60 -2.81
N VAL A 108 -29.98 3.49 -2.63
CA VAL A 108 -29.02 4.59 -2.86
C VAL A 108 -28.59 4.68 -4.32
N LEU A 109 -28.28 3.54 -4.95
CA LEU A 109 -27.84 3.48 -6.34
C LEU A 109 -29.01 3.60 -7.33
N LYS A 110 -30.17 3.04 -6.97
CA LYS A 110 -31.36 2.84 -7.81
C LYS A 110 -31.04 1.98 -9.04
N ASP A 111 -32.00 1.81 -9.94
CA ASP A 111 -31.78 1.18 -11.24
C ASP A 111 -31.20 2.21 -12.26
N GLU A 112 -30.19 2.98 -11.84
CA GLU A 112 -29.40 3.85 -12.71
C GLU A 112 -28.26 3.06 -13.37
N PRO A 113 -27.92 3.29 -14.66
CA PRO A 113 -26.75 2.70 -15.30
C PRO A 113 -25.49 3.37 -14.73
N LEU A 114 -24.68 2.62 -14.00
CA LEU A 114 -23.51 3.11 -13.25
C LEU A 114 -22.31 2.16 -13.29
N PHE A 115 -22.46 1.00 -13.94
CA PHE A 115 -21.49 -0.11 -13.92
C PHE A 115 -21.08 -0.50 -15.34
N THR A 116 -19.97 -1.23 -15.46
CA THR A 116 -19.37 -1.53 -16.77
C THR A 116 -20.29 -2.36 -17.68
N SER A 117 -20.05 -2.28 -18.99
CA SER A 117 -20.93 -2.90 -20.00
C SER A 117 -20.76 -4.41 -20.09
N TYR A 118 -21.78 -5.09 -20.63
CA TYR A 118 -21.77 -6.55 -20.83
C TYR A 118 -20.53 -7.04 -21.59
N ILE A 119 -20.06 -6.28 -22.58
CA ILE A 119 -18.86 -6.62 -23.36
C ILE A 119 -17.61 -6.67 -22.48
N VAL A 120 -17.44 -5.74 -21.54
CA VAL A 120 -16.27 -5.70 -20.65
C VAL A 120 -16.29 -6.89 -19.68
N ILE A 121 -17.44 -7.20 -19.07
CA ILE A 121 -17.57 -8.37 -18.17
C ILE A 121 -17.31 -9.68 -18.93
N ARG A 122 -17.74 -9.77 -20.20
CA ARG A 122 -17.46 -10.90 -21.10
C ARG A 122 -16.00 -10.97 -21.54
N GLU A 123 -15.25 -9.89 -21.47
CA GLU A 123 -13.80 -9.91 -21.70
C GLU A 123 -13.07 -10.35 -20.43
N MET A 124 -13.42 -9.80 -19.26
CA MET A 124 -12.93 -10.21 -17.93
C MET A 124 -13.06 -11.73 -17.70
N GLN A 125 -14.14 -12.35 -18.22
CA GLN A 125 -14.33 -13.81 -18.24
C GLN A 125 -13.13 -14.59 -18.82
N ARG A 126 -12.44 -14.07 -19.84
CA ARG A 126 -11.30 -14.77 -20.46
C ARG A 126 -10.11 -14.87 -19.50
N HIS A 127 -9.89 -13.81 -18.74
CA HIS A 127 -8.78 -13.69 -17.79
C HIS A 127 -9.11 -14.42 -16.47
N ALA A 128 -10.35 -14.31 -15.98
CA ALA A 128 -10.78 -14.94 -14.72
C ALA A 128 -11.12 -16.44 -14.82
N CYS A 129 -11.56 -16.93 -15.99
CA CYS A 129 -12.06 -18.30 -16.17
C CYS A 129 -11.28 -19.13 -17.21
N GLY A 130 -10.21 -18.59 -17.80
CA GLY A 130 -9.48 -19.24 -18.89
C GLY A 130 -8.70 -20.51 -18.51
N THR A 131 -8.34 -20.65 -17.24
CA THR A 131 -7.57 -21.79 -16.69
C THR A 131 -8.27 -22.38 -15.45
N PRO A 132 -8.50 -23.70 -15.38
CA PRO A 132 -9.10 -24.31 -14.19
C PRO A 132 -8.15 -24.28 -12.98
N VAL A 133 -8.65 -23.81 -11.83
CA VAL A 133 -7.90 -23.66 -10.57
C VAL A 133 -7.48 -25.00 -9.97
N VAL A 134 -6.24 -25.05 -9.43
CA VAL A 134 -5.64 -26.21 -8.76
C VAL A 134 -5.24 -25.90 -7.31
N ASN A 135 -4.70 -24.70 -7.03
CA ASN A 135 -4.10 -24.32 -5.74
C ASN A 135 -4.55 -22.92 -5.22
N GLU A 136 -3.92 -22.45 -4.13
CA GLU A 136 -4.25 -21.20 -3.41
C GLU A 136 -3.70 -19.91 -4.05
N GLU A 137 -2.72 -20.00 -4.95
CA GLU A 137 -2.30 -18.87 -5.80
C GLU A 137 -3.24 -18.72 -7.01
N ASP A 138 -3.59 -19.83 -7.67
CA ASP A 138 -4.44 -19.84 -8.88
C ASP A 138 -5.80 -19.17 -8.67
N ILE A 139 -6.30 -19.14 -7.43
CA ILE A 139 -7.62 -18.59 -7.10
C ILE A 139 -7.62 -17.06 -6.93
N LYS A 140 -6.45 -16.45 -6.69
CA LYS A 140 -6.31 -15.00 -6.42
C LYS A 140 -6.79 -14.13 -7.58
N PRO A 141 -6.48 -14.42 -8.86
CA PRO A 141 -6.99 -13.64 -9.99
C PRO A 141 -8.51 -13.79 -10.17
N PHE A 142 -9.06 -14.97 -9.89
CA PHE A 142 -10.51 -15.19 -9.98
C PHE A 142 -11.26 -14.38 -8.92
N GLU A 143 -10.91 -14.53 -7.64
CA GLU A 143 -11.57 -13.78 -6.55
C GLU A 143 -11.45 -12.27 -6.78
N TYR A 144 -10.28 -11.79 -7.20
CA TYR A 144 -10.07 -10.36 -7.50
C TYR A 144 -10.98 -9.86 -8.63
N ILE A 145 -10.98 -10.51 -9.79
CA ILE A 145 -11.69 -10.05 -10.99
C ILE A 145 -13.21 -10.31 -10.89
N ALA A 146 -13.63 -11.40 -10.24
CA ALA A 146 -15.03 -11.83 -10.18
C ALA A 146 -15.80 -11.38 -8.93
N VAL A 147 -15.09 -11.04 -7.84
CA VAL A 147 -15.72 -10.74 -6.54
C VAL A 147 -15.20 -9.44 -5.92
N GLU A 148 -13.89 -9.30 -5.68
CA GLU A 148 -13.30 -8.17 -4.92
C GLU A 148 -13.42 -6.83 -5.65
N ASP A 149 -13.02 -6.74 -6.93
CA ASP A 149 -13.16 -5.49 -7.70
C ASP A 149 -14.63 -5.16 -8.03
N PRO A 150 -15.50 -6.09 -8.46
CA PRO A 150 -16.94 -5.81 -8.59
C PRO A 150 -17.58 -5.27 -7.30
N ALA A 151 -17.25 -5.82 -6.13
CA ALA A 151 -17.72 -5.31 -4.85
C ALA A 151 -17.14 -3.92 -4.53
N THR A 152 -15.86 -3.71 -4.84
CA THR A 152 -15.17 -2.41 -4.69
C THR A 152 -15.78 -1.34 -5.60
N ASN A 153 -16.16 -1.68 -6.83
CA ASN A 153 -16.83 -0.79 -7.78
C ASN A 153 -18.21 -0.36 -7.28
N ILE A 154 -19.00 -1.30 -6.74
CA ILE A 154 -20.32 -1.01 -6.14
C ILE A 154 -20.18 -0.09 -4.92
N ILE A 155 -19.22 -0.35 -4.03
CA ILE A 155 -18.99 0.50 -2.85
C ILE A 155 -18.42 1.87 -3.23
N ARG A 156 -17.59 1.96 -4.28
CA ARG A 156 -17.11 3.24 -4.85
C ARG A 156 -18.27 4.07 -5.41
N ALA A 157 -19.23 3.44 -6.09
CA ALA A 157 -20.45 4.08 -6.56
C ALA A 157 -21.36 4.53 -5.40
N LEU A 158 -21.50 3.72 -4.34
CA LEU A 158 -22.22 4.08 -3.12
C LEU A 158 -21.62 5.32 -2.45
N CYS A 159 -20.30 5.39 -2.29
CA CYS A 159 -19.61 6.58 -1.76
C CYS A 159 -19.92 7.83 -2.59
N LYS A 160 -19.79 7.76 -3.92
CA LYS A 160 -20.07 8.87 -4.85
C LYS A 160 -21.53 9.34 -4.77
N LYS A 161 -22.49 8.43 -4.56
CA LYS A 161 -23.90 8.79 -4.34
C LYS A 161 -24.14 9.35 -2.94
N ALA A 162 -23.44 8.86 -1.92
CA ALA A 162 -23.57 9.31 -0.53
C ALA A 162 -23.11 10.76 -0.33
N GLU A 163 -22.10 11.22 -1.07
CA GLU A 163 -21.70 12.64 -1.15
C GLU A 163 -22.88 13.57 -1.51
N THR A 164 -23.89 13.04 -2.23
CA THR A 164 -25.11 13.77 -2.65
C THR A 164 -26.38 13.41 -1.88
N ASN A 165 -26.34 12.41 -0.99
CA ASN A 165 -27.52 11.86 -0.32
C ASN A 165 -27.36 11.81 1.20
N SER A 166 -28.09 12.69 1.89
CA SER A 166 -27.98 12.89 3.35
C SER A 166 -28.25 11.64 4.20
N SER A 167 -29.04 10.67 3.73
CA SER A 167 -29.28 9.42 4.47
C SER A 167 -28.18 8.37 4.33
N ALA A 168 -27.33 8.50 3.31
CA ALA A 168 -26.14 7.66 3.13
C ALA A 168 -24.88 8.34 3.70
N ALA A 169 -24.82 9.67 3.71
CA ALA A 169 -23.74 10.43 4.35
C ALA A 169 -23.61 10.13 5.86
N SER A 170 -24.71 9.85 6.56
CA SER A 170 -24.72 9.49 7.99
C SER A 170 -24.12 8.12 8.32
N LEU A 171 -23.74 7.31 7.33
CA LEU A 171 -23.22 5.95 7.53
C LEU A 171 -21.69 5.85 7.51
N GLY A 172 -20.95 6.96 7.39
CA GLY A 172 -19.48 6.95 7.41
C GLY A 172 -18.82 6.21 6.24
N LEU A 173 -19.55 6.05 5.13
CA LEU A 173 -19.13 5.26 3.96
C LEU A 173 -17.76 5.72 3.45
N SER A 174 -16.78 4.83 3.60
CA SER A 174 -15.39 5.01 3.19
C SER A 174 -15.10 4.13 1.99
N ARG A 175 -14.21 4.57 1.09
CA ARG A 175 -13.83 3.76 -0.08
C ARG A 175 -13.04 2.55 0.41
N ILE A 176 -13.49 1.34 0.09
CA ILE A 176 -12.69 0.13 0.33
C ILE A 176 -11.79 -0.18 -0.87
N TYR A 177 -10.83 -1.07 -0.65
CA TYR A 177 -10.12 -1.85 -1.66
C TYR A 177 -9.50 -3.07 -0.98
N PHE A 178 -9.23 -4.12 -1.76
CA PHE A 178 -8.59 -5.34 -1.29
C PHE A 178 -7.09 -5.33 -1.66
N ARG A 179 -6.24 -5.97 -0.86
CA ARG A 179 -4.79 -6.02 -1.13
C ARG A 179 -4.14 -7.32 -0.67
N SER A 180 -3.18 -7.83 -1.45
CA SER A 180 -2.13 -8.73 -0.95
C SER A 180 -1.40 -8.12 0.26
N ASN A 181 -0.99 -8.96 1.21
CA ASN A 181 -0.37 -8.55 2.46
C ASN A 181 1.11 -8.08 2.34
N SER A 182 1.45 -7.39 1.24
CA SER A 182 2.79 -6.81 0.94
C SER A 182 3.19 -5.63 1.88
N LEU A 183 2.58 -5.54 3.06
CA LEU A 183 2.90 -4.54 4.08
C LEU A 183 3.69 -5.13 5.26
N THR A 184 3.53 -6.42 5.56
CA THR A 184 4.24 -7.05 6.68
C THR A 184 5.75 -7.04 6.51
N VAL A 185 6.44 -7.30 7.63
CA VAL A 185 7.89 -7.53 7.70
C VAL A 185 8.37 -8.41 6.54
N ASP A 186 9.37 -7.92 5.80
CA ASP A 186 10.05 -8.70 4.77
C ASP A 186 10.74 -9.92 5.40
N PRO A 187 10.43 -11.16 4.96
CA PRO A 187 11.11 -12.36 5.42
C PRO A 187 12.65 -12.31 5.30
N SER A 188 13.21 -11.56 4.34
CA SER A 188 14.66 -11.44 4.16
C SER A 188 15.36 -10.88 5.42
N LEU A 189 14.72 -9.94 6.12
CA LEU A 189 15.24 -9.31 7.33
C LEU A 189 15.31 -10.31 8.51
N LEU A 190 14.47 -11.33 8.51
CA LEU A 190 14.44 -12.38 9.54
C LEU A 190 15.55 -13.43 9.31
N GLU A 191 15.96 -13.65 8.05
CA GLU A 191 17.14 -14.46 7.74
C GLU A 191 18.44 -13.75 8.18
N VAL A 192 18.55 -12.43 8.00
CA VAL A 192 19.74 -11.64 8.40
C VAL A 192 19.99 -11.67 9.92
N VAL A 193 18.95 -11.57 10.76
CA VAL A 193 19.12 -11.70 12.23
C VAL A 193 19.65 -13.09 12.62
N SER A 194 19.40 -14.11 11.80
CA SER A 194 19.77 -15.50 12.07
C SER A 194 21.25 -15.82 11.80
N SER A 195 21.99 -14.99 11.04
CA SER A 195 23.42 -15.23 10.77
C SER A 195 24.35 -14.74 11.89
N ASP A 196 24.00 -13.62 12.54
CA ASP A 196 24.94 -12.82 13.31
C ASP A 196 25.12 -13.26 14.78
N THR A 197 24.32 -14.24 15.23
CA THR A 197 24.37 -14.75 16.62
C THR A 197 25.50 -15.75 16.89
N SER A 198 26.48 -15.91 15.98
CA SER A 198 27.56 -16.91 16.07
C SER A 198 28.99 -16.34 16.19
N GLU A 199 29.22 -15.42 17.13
CA GLU A 199 30.59 -15.08 17.51
C GLU A 199 31.31 -16.27 18.16
N GLY A 200 32.55 -16.56 17.75
CA GLY A 200 33.52 -17.20 18.66
C GLY A 200 34.29 -18.47 18.25
N THR A 201 34.36 -18.91 16.99
CA THR A 201 35.51 -19.77 16.59
C THR A 201 35.91 -19.68 15.11
N GLN A 202 37.13 -19.23 14.83
CA GLN A 202 37.77 -19.45 13.53
C GLN A 202 38.18 -20.93 13.38
N LYS A 203 37.51 -21.68 12.51
CA LYS A 203 38.01 -22.98 11.98
C LYS A 203 37.57 -23.20 10.54
N GLN A 204 38.32 -24.07 9.85
CA GLN A 204 38.41 -24.11 8.39
C GLN A 204 37.08 -24.45 7.68
N ARG A 205 36.83 -23.72 6.59
CA ARG A 205 35.73 -23.92 5.63
C ARG A 205 35.74 -25.35 5.07
N ARG A 206 34.74 -26.15 5.44
CA ARG A 206 34.31 -27.38 4.76
C ARG A 206 32.80 -27.32 4.57
N GLU A 207 32.33 -27.78 3.42
CA GLU A 207 30.91 -27.73 3.05
C GLU A 207 30.09 -28.79 3.83
N PRO A 208 28.97 -28.42 4.46
CA PRO A 208 28.01 -29.38 5.00
C PRO A 208 27.07 -29.89 3.90
N SER A 209 26.86 -31.21 3.86
CA SER A 209 25.91 -31.85 2.94
C SER A 209 24.45 -31.44 3.23
N PRO A 210 23.56 -31.40 2.21
CA PRO A 210 22.20 -30.87 2.36
C PRO A 210 21.32 -31.76 3.24
N THR A 211 21.23 -31.42 4.53
CA THR A 211 20.50 -32.19 5.54
C THR A 211 19.58 -31.27 6.33
N LYS A 212 18.28 -31.32 6.04
CA LYS A 212 17.16 -30.63 6.72
C LYS A 212 17.53 -29.35 7.50
N ARG A 213 17.45 -28.18 6.84
CA ARG A 213 17.28 -26.91 7.56
C ARG A 213 16.01 -27.01 8.41
N VAL A 214 16.14 -26.94 9.73
CA VAL A 214 14.99 -26.74 10.62
C VAL A 214 14.64 -25.26 10.54
N ALA A 215 13.46 -24.93 10.03
CA ALA A 215 13.00 -23.56 9.98
C ALA A 215 12.75 -23.07 11.41
N VAL A 216 13.34 -21.94 11.79
CA VAL A 216 12.97 -21.21 12.99
C VAL A 216 11.66 -20.49 12.67
N GLU A 217 10.59 -20.84 13.38
CA GLU A 217 9.25 -20.34 13.08
C GLU A 217 9.06 -18.94 13.69
N THR A 218 8.73 -17.96 12.84
CA THR A 218 8.53 -16.55 13.22
C THR A 218 7.04 -16.27 13.40
N ASN A 219 6.69 -15.42 14.38
CA ASN A 219 5.29 -15.22 14.78
C ASN A 219 4.50 -14.24 13.87
N VAL A 220 4.88 -14.17 12.59
CA VAL A 220 4.34 -13.21 11.62
C VAL A 220 2.93 -13.60 11.18
N ILE A 221 2.00 -12.65 11.31
CA ILE A 221 0.62 -12.76 10.82
C ILE A 221 0.63 -12.51 9.31
N ASN A 222 0.04 -13.42 8.53
CA ASN A 222 0.01 -13.30 7.07
C ASN A 222 -1.30 -13.82 6.45
N PRO A 223 -2.41 -13.04 6.53
CA PRO A 223 -3.63 -13.34 5.78
C PRO A 223 -3.41 -13.18 4.26
N ASP A 224 -4.08 -14.01 3.46
CA ASP A 224 -3.98 -13.97 1.99
C ASP A 224 -4.42 -12.60 1.40
N ARG A 225 -5.40 -11.97 2.06
CA ARG A 225 -6.01 -10.70 1.65
C ARG A 225 -6.42 -9.84 2.85
N GLN A 226 -6.27 -8.53 2.70
CA GLN A 226 -6.80 -7.52 3.63
C GLN A 226 -7.83 -6.64 2.91
N CYS A 227 -8.99 -6.40 3.54
CA CYS A 227 -9.91 -5.34 3.10
C CYS A 227 -9.56 -4.04 3.84
N LEU A 228 -9.18 -3.01 3.09
CA LEU A 228 -8.71 -1.73 3.61
C LEU A 228 -9.71 -0.62 3.28
N ARG A 229 -10.14 0.16 4.29
CA ARG A 229 -10.86 1.42 4.07
C ARG A 229 -9.86 2.58 3.95
N LYS A 230 -10.10 3.49 3.00
CA LYS A 230 -9.41 4.78 2.86
C LYS A 230 -10.39 5.92 3.16
N ASP A 231 -10.04 6.76 4.12
CA ASP A 231 -10.84 7.95 4.46
C ASP A 231 -10.57 9.12 3.51
N ALA A 232 -11.34 10.21 3.65
CA ALA A 232 -11.23 11.41 2.82
C ALA A 232 -9.91 12.19 3.01
N THR A 233 -9.18 11.97 4.11
CA THR A 233 -7.84 12.50 4.35
C THR A 233 -6.72 11.58 3.84
N GLY A 234 -7.07 10.36 3.41
CA GLY A 234 -6.16 9.39 2.82
C GLY A 234 -5.65 8.30 3.78
N ASN A 235 -6.04 8.34 5.07
CA ASN A 235 -5.62 7.34 6.06
C ASN A 235 -6.21 5.98 5.71
N ARG A 236 -5.47 4.90 6.01
CA ARG A 236 -5.85 3.52 5.74
C ARG A 236 -6.16 2.81 7.06
N ALA A 237 -7.19 1.97 7.09
CA ALA A 237 -7.47 1.09 8.23
C ALA A 237 -7.99 -0.27 7.75
N ILE A 238 -7.66 -1.34 8.46
CA ILE A 238 -8.16 -2.69 8.14
C ILE A 238 -9.61 -2.81 8.61
N VAL A 239 -10.49 -3.30 7.74
CA VAL A 239 -11.92 -3.51 8.01
C VAL A 239 -12.17 -4.97 8.40
N PHE A 240 -11.60 -5.88 7.63
CA PHE A 240 -11.57 -7.32 7.88
C PHE A 240 -10.40 -7.96 7.10
N VAL A 241 -10.10 -9.22 7.38
CA VAL A 241 -9.16 -10.04 6.60
C VAL A 241 -9.89 -11.18 5.89
N VAL A 242 -9.25 -11.73 4.86
CA VAL A 242 -9.77 -12.82 4.05
C VAL A 242 -8.70 -13.89 3.90
N GLU A 243 -9.10 -15.14 4.10
CA GLU A 243 -8.28 -16.34 3.90
C GLU A 243 -8.79 -17.08 2.65
N TYR A 244 -7.89 -17.41 1.73
CA TYR A 244 -8.19 -18.14 0.50
C TYR A 244 -7.79 -19.60 0.65
N LYS A 245 -8.66 -20.55 0.30
CA LYS A 245 -8.30 -21.98 0.35
C LYS A 245 -8.69 -22.69 -0.93
N ALA A 246 -7.83 -23.60 -1.40
CA ALA A 246 -8.10 -24.34 -2.63
C ALA A 246 -9.41 -25.15 -2.47
N ALA A 247 -10.29 -25.12 -3.47
CA ALA A 247 -11.62 -25.74 -3.40
C ALA A 247 -11.63 -27.25 -3.14
N HIS A 248 -10.51 -27.96 -3.35
CA HIS A 248 -10.36 -29.36 -2.94
C HIS A 248 -10.17 -29.54 -1.41
N LYS A 249 -9.79 -28.48 -0.67
CA LYS A 249 -9.69 -28.46 0.80
C LYS A 249 -11.03 -28.10 1.47
N LEU A 250 -11.83 -27.23 0.85
CA LEU A 250 -13.14 -26.77 1.34
C LEU A 250 -14.27 -27.12 0.36
N GLN A 251 -14.56 -28.42 0.23
CA GLN A 251 -15.69 -28.90 -0.58
C GLN A 251 -17.01 -28.63 0.14
N ALA A 252 -18.01 -28.05 -0.55
CA ALA A 252 -19.25 -27.58 0.04
C ALA A 252 -19.98 -28.65 0.89
N ASN A 253 -20.06 -29.89 0.42
CA ASN A 253 -20.67 -31.00 1.17
C ASN A 253 -19.95 -31.30 2.50
N HIS A 254 -18.61 -31.32 2.50
CA HIS A 254 -17.81 -31.56 3.70
C HIS A 254 -17.88 -30.37 4.66
N VAL A 255 -17.94 -29.14 4.14
CA VAL A 255 -18.09 -27.91 4.95
C VAL A 255 -19.48 -27.82 5.57
N ARG A 256 -20.56 -28.08 4.83
CA ARG A 256 -21.95 -28.14 5.36
C ARG A 256 -22.12 -29.19 6.46
N ARG A 257 -21.33 -30.29 6.45
CA ARG A 257 -21.31 -31.34 7.51
C ARG A 257 -20.42 -30.95 8.70
N GLY A 258 -19.19 -30.49 8.43
CA GLY A 258 -18.16 -30.23 9.45
C GLY A 258 -18.41 -28.98 10.29
N LEU A 259 -19.17 -27.99 9.78
CA LEU A 259 -19.55 -26.81 10.54
C LEU A 259 -20.68 -27.13 11.55
N ASN A 260 -20.29 -27.56 12.76
CA ASN A 260 -21.17 -27.84 13.89
C ASN A 260 -20.53 -27.41 15.24
N GLU A 261 -21.31 -27.29 16.32
CA GLU A 261 -20.82 -26.72 17.60
C GLU A 261 -19.68 -27.53 18.26
N HIS A 262 -19.60 -28.83 17.96
CA HIS A 262 -18.62 -29.76 18.53
C HIS A 262 -17.38 -30.00 17.64
N LEU A 263 -17.19 -29.25 16.53
CA LEU A 263 -16.08 -29.46 15.59
C LEU A 263 -14.70 -29.49 16.29
N PHE A 264 -14.39 -28.47 17.08
CA PHE A 264 -13.10 -28.33 17.75
C PHE A 264 -12.90 -29.37 18.86
N GLU A 265 -13.96 -29.62 19.64
CA GLU A 265 -14.02 -30.62 20.69
C GLU A 265 -13.73 -32.03 20.15
N ASN A 266 -14.42 -32.43 19.06
CA ASN A 266 -14.23 -33.72 18.41
C ASN A 266 -12.84 -33.88 17.79
N VAL A 267 -12.32 -32.85 17.11
CA VAL A 267 -10.98 -32.89 16.52
C VAL A 267 -9.89 -32.93 17.60
N MET A 268 -10.06 -32.25 18.74
CA MET A 268 -9.14 -32.34 19.89
C MET A 268 -9.20 -33.73 20.54
N ARG A 269 -10.39 -34.23 20.86
CA ARG A 269 -10.62 -35.57 21.42
C ARG A 269 -10.01 -36.68 20.55
N LYS A 270 -10.20 -36.60 19.22
CA LYS A 270 -9.60 -37.52 18.25
C LYS A 270 -8.08 -37.31 18.04
N THR A 271 -7.53 -36.13 18.32
CA THR A 271 -6.08 -35.87 18.29
C THR A 271 -5.36 -36.41 19.53
N MET A 272 -6.04 -36.46 20.69
CA MET A 272 -5.50 -37.05 21.93
C MET A 272 -5.68 -38.57 21.99
N SER A 273 -6.68 -39.12 21.30
CA SER A 273 -6.89 -40.57 21.19
C SER A 273 -5.84 -41.25 20.30
N THR A 274 -5.17 -42.27 20.84
CA THR A 274 -4.23 -43.11 20.07
C THR A 274 -4.91 -44.20 19.22
N LYS A 275 -6.25 -44.28 19.24
CA LYS A 275 -7.03 -45.22 18.42
C LYS A 275 -7.34 -44.60 17.04
N SER A 276 -6.61 -45.02 16.02
CA SER A 276 -7.03 -44.78 14.62
C SER A 276 -8.29 -45.58 14.30
N SER A 277 -9.30 -44.96 13.68
CA SER A 277 -10.43 -45.72 13.12
C SER A 277 -9.94 -46.72 12.06
N SER A 278 -10.58 -47.88 12.03
CA SER A 278 -10.35 -48.92 11.02
C SER A 278 -11.21 -48.73 9.76
N ASP A 279 -12.19 -47.81 9.77
CA ASP A 279 -12.98 -47.49 8.58
C ASP A 279 -12.27 -46.41 7.75
N SER A 280 -12.03 -46.71 6.47
CA SER A 280 -11.43 -45.79 5.50
C SER A 280 -12.25 -44.53 5.25
N THR A 281 -13.56 -44.58 5.51
CA THR A 281 -14.53 -43.51 5.30
C THR A 281 -14.49 -42.51 6.45
N GLU A 282 -14.61 -43.00 7.69
CA GLU A 282 -14.46 -42.18 8.90
C GLU A 282 -13.08 -41.52 8.95
N ALA A 283 -12.02 -42.25 8.59
CA ALA A 283 -10.66 -41.72 8.52
C ALA A 283 -10.46 -40.65 7.41
N GLN A 284 -11.36 -40.55 6.43
CA GLN A 284 -11.39 -39.44 5.47
C GLN A 284 -12.21 -38.26 6.00
N GLU A 285 -13.37 -38.50 6.61
CA GLU A 285 -14.19 -37.45 7.23
C GLU A 285 -13.43 -36.72 8.35
N ASP A 286 -12.79 -37.45 9.27
CA ASP A 286 -11.93 -36.89 10.33
C ASP A 286 -10.80 -36.02 9.79
N LYS A 287 -10.30 -36.35 8.59
CA LYS A 287 -9.25 -35.59 7.91
C LYS A 287 -9.79 -34.27 7.35
N PHE A 288 -11.01 -34.26 6.81
CA PHE A 288 -11.69 -33.03 6.39
C PHE A 288 -12.06 -32.14 7.58
N ASP A 289 -12.60 -32.72 8.65
CA ASP A 289 -12.99 -31.97 9.86
C ASP A 289 -11.76 -31.36 10.55
N ARG A 290 -10.64 -32.09 10.60
CA ARG A 290 -9.36 -31.54 11.05
C ARG A 290 -8.87 -30.39 10.16
N ILE A 291 -8.94 -30.52 8.83
CA ILE A 291 -8.53 -29.45 7.90
C ILE A 291 -9.42 -28.21 8.09
N LEU A 292 -10.73 -28.38 8.23
CA LEU A 292 -11.69 -27.30 8.47
C LEU A 292 -11.41 -26.60 9.81
N ALA A 293 -11.19 -27.35 10.90
CA ALA A 293 -10.84 -26.80 12.21
C ALA A 293 -9.52 -26.01 12.17
N MET A 294 -8.51 -26.48 11.43
CA MET A 294 -7.24 -25.77 11.25
C MET A 294 -7.42 -24.49 10.40
N VAL A 295 -8.22 -24.52 9.34
CA VAL A 295 -8.54 -23.33 8.51
C VAL A 295 -9.32 -22.26 9.29
N LEU A 296 -10.30 -22.68 10.10
CA LEU A 296 -11.04 -21.78 10.99
C LEU A 296 -10.13 -21.22 12.10
N THR A 297 -9.28 -22.05 12.71
CA THR A 297 -8.29 -21.62 13.72
C THR A 297 -7.37 -20.53 13.17
N GLN A 298 -6.83 -20.72 11.96
CA GLN A 298 -5.95 -19.75 11.31
C GLN A 298 -6.60 -18.37 11.18
N THR A 299 -7.86 -18.34 10.75
CA THR A 299 -8.59 -17.10 10.49
C THR A 299 -9.04 -16.44 11.80
N PHE A 300 -9.51 -17.23 12.76
CA PHE A 300 -9.89 -16.77 14.10
C PHE A 300 -8.70 -16.18 14.87
N ASP A 301 -7.52 -16.80 14.80
CA ASP A 301 -6.28 -16.29 15.40
C ASP A 301 -5.93 -14.89 14.86
N TYR A 302 -6.11 -14.65 13.56
CA TYR A 302 -5.98 -13.30 12.97
C TYR A 302 -7.03 -12.33 13.52
N MET A 303 -8.30 -12.72 13.59
CA MET A 303 -9.37 -11.89 14.16
C MET A 303 -9.05 -11.48 15.61
N ILE A 304 -8.60 -12.42 16.44
CA ILE A 304 -8.23 -12.17 17.85
C ILE A 304 -6.98 -11.29 17.96
N ARG A 305 -5.89 -11.59 17.24
CA ARG A 305 -4.64 -10.79 17.31
C ARG A 305 -4.83 -9.37 16.79
N MET A 306 -5.53 -9.21 15.68
CA MET A 306 -5.76 -7.91 15.03
C MET A 306 -6.93 -7.13 15.64
N GLY A 307 -7.75 -7.77 16.48
CA GLY A 307 -8.93 -7.14 17.09
C GLY A 307 -10.06 -6.87 16.10
N LEU A 308 -10.27 -7.76 15.13
CA LEU A 308 -11.31 -7.64 14.11
C LEU A 308 -12.58 -8.39 14.53
N GLU A 309 -13.74 -7.77 14.36
CA GLU A 309 -15.03 -8.45 14.61
C GLU A 309 -15.39 -9.43 13.49
N TYR A 310 -14.98 -9.13 12.25
CA TYR A 310 -15.42 -9.79 11.03
C TYR A 310 -14.25 -10.32 10.19
N SER A 311 -14.49 -11.44 9.50
CA SER A 311 -13.59 -12.05 8.52
C SER A 311 -14.41 -12.95 7.57
N TYR A 312 -13.88 -13.32 6.40
CA TYR A 312 -14.42 -14.50 5.70
C TYR A 312 -13.31 -15.40 5.14
N ILE A 313 -13.69 -16.65 4.90
CA ILE A 313 -12.87 -17.65 4.21
C ILE A 313 -13.59 -17.98 2.90
N THR A 314 -12.85 -18.04 1.79
CA THR A 314 -13.43 -18.40 0.49
C THR A 314 -12.60 -19.46 -0.24
N ALA A 315 -13.30 -20.22 -1.07
CA ALA A 315 -12.74 -21.21 -1.98
C ALA A 315 -13.26 -21.04 -3.42
N GLY A 316 -13.55 -19.80 -3.84
CA GLY A 316 -14.06 -19.46 -5.16
C GLY A 316 -15.54 -19.78 -5.34
N LYS A 317 -15.92 -21.05 -5.11
CA LYS A 317 -17.32 -21.51 -5.21
C LYS A 317 -18.11 -21.47 -3.90
N SER A 318 -17.46 -21.30 -2.75
CA SER A 318 -18.18 -21.25 -1.46
C SER A 318 -17.48 -20.35 -0.45
N PHE A 319 -18.28 -19.79 0.46
CA PHE A 319 -17.88 -18.76 1.41
C PHE A 319 -18.26 -19.18 2.84
N ILE A 320 -17.38 -18.88 3.81
CA ILE A 320 -17.66 -18.95 5.24
C ILE A 320 -17.46 -17.54 5.81
N PHE A 321 -18.55 -16.82 6.06
CA PHE A 321 -18.53 -15.53 6.75
C PHE A 321 -18.45 -15.73 8.26
N LEU A 322 -17.60 -14.96 8.94
CA LEU A 322 -17.26 -15.14 10.35
C LEU A 322 -17.47 -13.88 11.18
N GLN A 323 -17.94 -14.04 12.42
CA GLN A 323 -18.05 -12.99 13.43
C GLN A 323 -17.53 -13.45 14.80
N VAL A 324 -16.81 -12.57 15.52
CA VAL A 324 -16.41 -12.74 16.93
C VAL A 324 -16.95 -11.59 17.78
N LYS A 325 -17.99 -11.87 18.57
CA LYS A 325 -18.69 -10.87 19.40
C LYS A 325 -17.83 -10.42 20.59
N ALA A 326 -17.99 -9.16 21.02
CA ALA A 326 -17.09 -8.52 21.98
C ALA A 326 -17.19 -9.07 23.41
N ASP A 327 -18.37 -9.58 23.76
CA ASP A 327 -18.76 -10.20 25.03
C ASP A 327 -18.33 -11.67 25.14
N ASN A 328 -18.22 -12.38 24.00
CA ASN A 328 -17.96 -13.81 23.93
C ASN A 328 -16.82 -14.15 22.95
N PRO A 329 -15.55 -13.85 23.31
CA PRO A 329 -14.40 -14.15 22.46
C PRO A 329 -14.14 -15.66 22.28
N ARG A 330 -14.68 -16.52 23.16
CA ARG A 330 -14.53 -17.99 23.08
C ARG A 330 -15.40 -18.65 22.01
N THR A 331 -16.32 -17.91 21.38
CA THR A 331 -17.26 -18.45 20.37
C THR A 331 -17.05 -17.79 19.01
N LEU A 332 -16.83 -18.62 17.99
CA LEU A 332 -16.82 -18.19 16.58
C LEU A 332 -18.22 -18.37 15.99
N TYR A 333 -18.81 -17.28 15.47
CA TYR A 333 -20.07 -17.33 14.73
C TYR A 333 -19.79 -17.48 13.22
N TYR A 334 -20.54 -18.34 12.52
CA TYR A 334 -20.33 -18.63 11.10
C TYR A 334 -21.61 -18.60 10.27
N HIS A 335 -21.49 -18.20 9.00
CA HIS A 335 -22.50 -18.42 7.97
C HIS A 335 -21.84 -19.03 6.74
N PHE A 336 -22.24 -20.24 6.34
CA PHE A 336 -21.80 -20.87 5.10
C PHE A 336 -22.78 -20.55 3.98
N MET A 337 -22.27 -20.22 2.80
CA MET A 337 -23.07 -19.83 1.65
C MET A 337 -22.43 -20.38 0.36
N ASP A 338 -23.25 -21.03 -0.46
CA ASP A 338 -22.89 -21.55 -1.78
C ASP A 338 -23.68 -20.79 -2.86
N PRO A 339 -23.07 -19.85 -3.61
CA PRO A 339 -23.80 -19.05 -4.59
C PRO A 339 -24.27 -19.83 -5.82
N GLU A 340 -23.82 -21.08 -6.03
CA GLU A 340 -24.27 -21.91 -7.16
C GLU A 340 -25.53 -22.70 -6.79
N GLU A 341 -25.66 -23.15 -5.54
CA GLU A 341 -26.88 -23.81 -5.05
C GLU A 341 -27.98 -22.83 -4.59
N GLU A 342 -27.64 -21.64 -4.09
CA GLU A 342 -28.57 -20.81 -3.30
C GLU A 342 -29.14 -19.58 -4.03
N VAL A 343 -28.63 -19.25 -5.22
CA VAL A 343 -28.99 -18.03 -5.98
C VAL A 343 -30.30 -18.12 -6.78
N GLU A 344 -30.74 -19.32 -7.17
CA GLU A 344 -32.01 -19.49 -7.89
C GLU A 344 -33.20 -19.60 -6.92
N ASP A 345 -34.30 -18.93 -7.25
CA ASP A 345 -35.58 -19.13 -6.56
C ASP A 345 -36.22 -20.48 -6.90
N GLU A 346 -37.31 -20.84 -6.21
CA GLU A 346 -38.01 -22.12 -6.44
C GLU A 346 -38.57 -22.33 -7.86
N ASN A 347 -38.51 -21.30 -8.71
CA ASN A 347 -38.99 -21.23 -10.09
C ASN A 347 -37.83 -21.19 -11.12
N GLY A 348 -36.56 -21.21 -10.69
CA GLY A 348 -35.39 -21.10 -11.57
C GLY A 348 -35.07 -19.66 -11.99
N LYS A 349 -35.43 -18.67 -11.17
CA LYS A 349 -35.08 -17.26 -11.41
C LYS A 349 -33.93 -16.84 -10.48
N LEU A 350 -32.86 -16.32 -11.07
CA LEU A 350 -31.70 -15.76 -10.37
C LEU A 350 -32.11 -14.56 -9.48
N ASP A 351 -31.87 -14.69 -8.17
CA ASP A 351 -31.99 -13.64 -7.16
C ASP A 351 -30.65 -12.93 -6.98
N VAL A 352 -30.53 -11.74 -7.59
CA VAL A 352 -29.29 -10.95 -7.61
C VAL A 352 -28.77 -10.59 -6.22
N SER A 353 -29.62 -10.57 -5.18
CA SER A 353 -29.23 -10.27 -3.79
C SER A 353 -28.33 -11.36 -3.18
N ARG A 354 -28.39 -12.57 -3.72
CA ARG A 354 -27.68 -13.76 -3.23
C ARG A 354 -26.36 -14.06 -3.95
N THR A 355 -26.03 -13.28 -4.99
CA THR A 355 -24.77 -13.45 -5.72
C THR A 355 -23.55 -13.23 -4.81
N ALA A 356 -22.42 -13.86 -5.11
CA ALA A 356 -21.18 -13.71 -4.34
C ALA A 356 -20.77 -12.23 -4.17
N VAL A 357 -20.88 -11.43 -5.25
CA VAL A 357 -20.62 -9.99 -5.24
C VAL A 357 -21.57 -9.25 -4.29
N ALA A 358 -22.87 -9.54 -4.32
CA ALA A 358 -23.84 -8.91 -3.41
C ALA A 358 -23.56 -9.26 -1.94
N HIS A 359 -23.15 -10.51 -1.65
CA HIS A 359 -22.72 -10.93 -0.32
C HIS A 359 -21.46 -10.20 0.15
N VAL A 360 -20.40 -10.11 -0.66
CA VAL A 360 -19.17 -9.39 -0.27
C VAL A 360 -19.41 -7.88 -0.13
N VAL A 361 -20.30 -7.27 -0.94
CA VAL A 361 -20.74 -5.88 -0.73
C VAL A 361 -21.46 -5.72 0.61
N GLY A 362 -22.47 -6.54 0.89
CA GLY A 362 -23.26 -6.44 2.13
C GLY A 362 -22.41 -6.69 3.37
N PHE A 363 -21.58 -7.73 3.35
CA PHE A 363 -20.60 -8.02 4.39
C PHE A 363 -19.61 -6.86 4.61
N SER A 364 -19.09 -6.26 3.54
CA SER A 364 -18.19 -5.10 3.65
C SER A 364 -18.89 -3.88 4.25
N LEU A 365 -20.17 -3.65 3.94
CA LEU A 365 -20.97 -2.59 4.55
C LEU A 365 -21.25 -2.86 6.03
N LEU A 366 -21.48 -4.11 6.45
CA LEU A 366 -21.57 -4.47 7.87
C LEU A 366 -20.24 -4.19 8.59
N ALA A 367 -19.14 -4.71 8.04
CA ALA A 367 -17.82 -4.60 8.66
C ALA A 367 -17.29 -3.15 8.70
N LEU A 368 -17.61 -2.31 7.72
CA LEU A 368 -17.29 -0.88 7.72
C LEU A 368 -17.86 -0.12 8.93
N ARG A 369 -18.99 -0.59 9.49
CA ARG A 369 -19.64 -0.02 10.68
C ARG A 369 -19.06 -0.54 12.00
N SER A 370 -18.18 -1.55 11.96
CA SER A 370 -17.44 -2.01 13.14
C SER A 370 -16.26 -1.08 13.42
N GLU A 371 -15.94 -0.93 14.70
CA GLU A 371 -14.61 -0.49 15.12
C GLU A 371 -13.73 -1.71 15.46
N PRO A 372 -12.45 -1.72 15.07
CA PRO A 372 -11.48 -2.66 15.61
C PRO A 372 -11.31 -2.49 17.12
N ARG A 373 -11.10 -3.61 17.82
CA ARG A 373 -11.07 -3.73 19.28
C ARG A 373 -9.77 -3.16 19.89
N SER A 374 -9.80 -2.86 21.19
CA SER A 374 -8.64 -2.33 21.94
C SER A 374 -7.55 -3.37 22.19
N GLN A 375 -6.35 -2.90 22.56
CA GLN A 375 -5.24 -3.74 22.99
C GLN A 375 -5.64 -4.54 24.25
N SER A 376 -6.32 -3.91 25.22
CA SER A 376 -6.87 -4.62 26.39
C SER A 376 -7.91 -5.71 26.05
N TRP A 377 -8.72 -5.54 25.00
CA TRP A 377 -9.67 -6.56 24.59
C TRP A 377 -8.96 -7.77 23.97
N THR A 378 -8.00 -7.54 23.07
CA THR A 378 -7.23 -8.65 22.44
C THR A 378 -6.38 -9.40 23.46
N ALA A 379 -5.79 -8.71 24.44
CA ALA A 379 -5.07 -9.34 25.55
C ALA A 379 -6.00 -10.22 26.40
N LYS A 380 -7.14 -9.70 26.86
CA LYS A 380 -8.14 -10.48 27.63
C LYS A 380 -8.74 -11.64 26.84
N ALA A 381 -8.91 -11.48 25.53
CA ALA A 381 -9.35 -12.56 24.66
C ALA A 381 -8.29 -13.67 24.59
N GLN A 382 -7.01 -13.33 24.40
CA GLN A 382 -5.91 -14.30 24.41
C GLN A 382 -5.75 -14.99 25.78
N GLU A 383 -5.93 -14.27 26.89
CA GLU A 383 -5.94 -14.85 28.25
C GLU A 383 -7.10 -15.85 28.48
N ALA A 384 -8.16 -15.79 27.67
CA ALA A 384 -9.35 -16.65 27.76
C ALA A 384 -9.43 -17.76 26.67
N LEU A 385 -8.38 -17.93 25.86
CA LEU A 385 -8.32 -18.85 24.73
C LEU A 385 -7.13 -19.81 24.86
N CYS A 386 -7.33 -21.08 24.51
CA CYS A 386 -6.23 -22.05 24.38
C CYS A 386 -5.53 -21.90 23.03
N GLU A 387 -4.22 -22.18 23.01
CA GLU A 387 -3.43 -22.29 21.78
C GLU A 387 -3.42 -23.75 21.28
N TRP A 388 -3.65 -23.96 19.99
CA TRP A 388 -3.63 -25.28 19.37
C TRP A 388 -2.23 -25.93 19.49
N PRO A 389 -2.09 -27.24 19.76
CA PRO A 389 -3.13 -28.27 19.92
C PRO A 389 -3.55 -28.53 21.39
N ILE A 390 -3.39 -27.57 22.30
CA ILE A 390 -3.69 -27.75 23.73
C ILE A 390 -5.23 -27.73 23.90
N PRO A 391 -5.85 -28.77 24.51
CA PRO A 391 -7.29 -28.81 24.72
C PRO A 391 -7.73 -27.73 25.73
N TYR A 392 -9.00 -27.33 25.65
CA TYR A 392 -9.62 -26.55 26.73
C TYR A 392 -9.84 -27.44 27.97
N PRO A 393 -9.64 -26.95 29.20
CA PRO A 393 -9.82 -27.75 30.42
C PRO A 393 -11.21 -28.37 30.56
N GLU A 394 -12.24 -27.73 30.00
CA GLU A 394 -13.60 -28.28 29.98
C GLU A 394 -13.73 -29.52 29.08
N MET A 395 -12.95 -29.62 27.99
CA MET A 395 -12.96 -30.77 27.05
C MET A 395 -12.38 -32.05 27.66
N GLU A 396 -11.58 -31.93 28.72
CA GLU A 396 -11.01 -33.09 29.43
C GLU A 396 -12.01 -33.69 30.44
N GLN A 397 -12.90 -32.87 31.02
CA GLN A 397 -13.80 -33.25 32.11
C GLN A 397 -15.02 -34.04 31.66
N GLU A 398 -15.48 -33.88 30.41
CA GLU A 398 -16.62 -34.60 29.85
C GLU A 398 -16.34 -36.10 29.56
N THR A 399 -15.15 -36.60 29.90
CA THR A 399 -14.69 -37.95 29.52
C THR A 399 -14.96 -39.07 30.54
N THR A 400 -15.54 -38.77 31.72
CA THR A 400 -15.72 -39.78 32.79
C THR A 400 -17.14 -40.36 32.92
N ASP A 401 -18.18 -39.67 32.45
CA ASP A 401 -19.54 -39.89 32.95
C ASP A 401 -20.55 -40.50 31.93
N GLU A 402 -20.32 -40.39 30.61
CA GLU A 402 -21.29 -40.90 29.60
C GLU A 402 -20.90 -42.25 28.94
N ASP A 403 -19.63 -42.66 28.99
CA ASP A 403 -19.11 -43.83 28.26
C ASP A 403 -19.61 -45.19 28.83
N GLU A 404 -20.23 -45.22 30.02
CA GLU A 404 -20.80 -46.44 30.63
C GLU A 404 -22.25 -46.76 30.20
N LEU A 405 -23.00 -45.82 29.60
CA LEU A 405 -24.47 -45.94 29.46
C LEU A 405 -25.00 -46.21 28.03
N SER A 406 -24.16 -46.16 27.00
CA SER A 406 -24.60 -46.23 25.59
C SER A 406 -24.49 -47.62 24.94
N GLN A 407 -23.93 -48.64 25.61
CA GLN A 407 -23.79 -50.00 25.06
C GLN A 407 -25.05 -50.87 25.21
N THR A 408 -26.22 -50.47 24.66
CA THR A 408 -27.33 -51.44 24.36
C THR A 408 -28.47 -50.89 23.46
N SER A 409 -28.24 -50.70 22.15
CA SER A 409 -29.20 -51.13 21.10
C SER A 409 -28.72 -50.75 19.69
N SER A 410 -28.62 -51.73 18.78
CA SER A 410 -28.44 -51.49 17.34
C SER A 410 -29.78 -51.54 16.59
N ASN A 411 -29.76 -51.01 15.35
CA ASN A 411 -30.79 -51.13 14.30
C ASN A 411 -31.99 -50.16 14.35
N SER A 412 -31.92 -49.08 13.56
CA SER A 412 -32.86 -48.87 12.44
C SER A 412 -32.24 -47.93 11.40
N SER A 413 -32.66 -48.02 10.14
CA SER A 413 -32.15 -47.23 9.02
C SER A 413 -33.16 -46.18 8.52
N ASP A 414 -32.69 -45.34 7.59
CA ASP A 414 -33.47 -44.50 6.66
C ASP A 414 -34.23 -43.29 7.23
N LEU A 415 -33.90 -42.09 6.73
CA LEU A 415 -34.62 -41.55 5.56
C LEU A 415 -33.92 -40.34 4.92
N LEU A 416 -34.00 -40.27 3.59
CA LEU A 416 -33.50 -39.15 2.76
C LEU A 416 -34.50 -37.99 2.75
N TYR A 417 -34.01 -36.74 2.79
CA TYR A 417 -34.87 -35.56 2.60
C TYR A 417 -34.85 -35.05 1.15
N ARG A 418 -35.99 -35.12 0.48
CA ARG A 418 -36.22 -34.56 -0.87
C ARG A 418 -37.51 -33.74 -0.83
N GLY A 419 -37.40 -32.41 -0.96
CA GLY A 419 -38.54 -31.51 -0.71
C GLY A 419 -39.50 -31.33 -1.89
N LYS A 420 -40.78 -31.06 -1.59
CA LYS A 420 -41.47 -29.82 -2.01
C LYS A 420 -42.89 -29.68 -1.39
N LYS A 421 -43.09 -28.56 -0.68
CA LYS A 421 -44.18 -27.55 -0.84
C LYS A 421 -45.68 -27.90 -0.62
N VAL A 422 -46.42 -26.85 -0.21
CA VAL A 422 -47.90 -26.60 -0.31
C VAL A 422 -48.82 -26.96 0.88
N VAL A 423 -49.14 -25.92 1.68
CA VAL A 423 -50.46 -25.48 2.20
C VAL A 423 -51.38 -26.44 2.98
N GLY A 424 -51.87 -25.99 4.17
CA GLY A 424 -53.18 -26.47 4.67
C GLY A 424 -53.62 -26.14 6.11
N ILE A 425 -54.27 -24.98 6.32
CA ILE A 425 -55.37 -24.76 7.31
C ILE A 425 -54.97 -24.73 8.83
N SER A 426 -55.89 -24.20 9.65
CA SER A 426 -55.71 -23.59 10.98
C SER A 426 -56.52 -24.26 12.12
N GLU A 427 -56.36 -23.74 13.35
CA GLU A 427 -57.22 -23.91 14.56
C GLU A 427 -57.34 -25.34 15.16
N ASN A 428 -56.78 -25.64 16.34
CA ASN A 428 -57.19 -25.15 17.69
C ASN A 428 -56.14 -25.60 18.74
N LYS A 429 -55.75 -24.84 19.80
CA LYS A 429 -56.45 -24.31 21.00
C LYS A 429 -56.62 -25.34 22.16
N ILE A 430 -56.37 -24.90 23.42
CA ILE A 430 -56.86 -25.46 24.72
C ILE A 430 -56.17 -26.78 25.22
N VAL A 431 -55.76 -26.98 26.49
CA VAL A 431 -55.70 -26.12 27.72
C VAL A 431 -54.69 -26.60 28.80
N LEU A 432 -54.39 -25.68 29.73
CA LEU A 432 -53.65 -25.75 31.02
C LEU A 432 -53.93 -26.95 31.97
N ARG A 433 -52.92 -27.33 32.79
CA ARG A 433 -52.97 -27.64 34.27
C ARG A 433 -51.59 -28.17 34.77
N SER A 434 -51.20 -28.16 36.07
CA SER A 434 -51.52 -27.30 37.22
C SER A 434 -50.77 -27.71 38.53
N ARG A 435 -49.97 -26.79 39.13
CA ARG A 435 -49.71 -26.60 40.59
C ARG A 435 -48.92 -27.62 41.46
N ARG A 436 -47.99 -27.05 42.26
CA ARG A 436 -47.64 -27.34 43.70
C ARG A 436 -46.83 -28.62 44.00
N THR A 437 -46.02 -28.73 45.09
CA THR A 437 -45.78 -27.84 46.27
C THR A 437 -44.35 -27.97 46.85
N CYS A 438 -43.95 -26.98 47.67
CA CYS A 438 -42.68 -26.79 48.37
C CYS A 438 -42.29 -27.83 49.43
N LYS A 439 -40.99 -27.85 49.83
CA LYS A 439 -40.53 -27.95 51.24
C LYS A 439 -39.01 -27.76 51.41
N ASP A 440 -38.62 -26.90 52.35
CA ASP A 440 -37.26 -26.79 52.92
C ASP A 440 -37.10 -27.71 54.16
N PRO A 441 -35.89 -27.80 54.76
CA PRO A 441 -35.68 -27.01 55.99
C PRO A 441 -34.25 -26.45 56.25
N ASP A 442 -34.23 -25.31 56.96
CA ASP A 442 -33.11 -24.70 57.73
C ASP A 442 -33.18 -25.21 59.22
N PRO A 443 -32.42 -24.75 60.26
CA PRO A 443 -31.35 -23.74 60.39
C PRO A 443 -30.05 -24.33 61.01
N ASP A 444 -29.03 -23.64 61.57
CA ASP A 444 -28.76 -22.26 62.08
C ASP A 444 -27.22 -22.01 61.91
N PHE A 445 -26.50 -20.92 62.25
CA PHE A 445 -26.59 -19.77 63.19
C PHE A 445 -25.45 -18.77 62.76
N CYS A 446 -25.35 -17.45 63.06
CA CYS A 446 -26.27 -16.42 63.54
C CYS A 446 -25.60 -15.01 63.48
N ARG A 447 -26.35 -13.96 63.10
CA ARG A 447 -26.22 -12.54 63.57
C ARG A 447 -24.97 -11.70 63.17
N LYS A 448 -25.04 -10.34 63.14
CA LYS A 448 -26.04 -9.41 63.74
C LYS A 448 -26.17 -8.06 63.00
N ASP A 449 -27.43 -7.58 62.84
CA ASP A 449 -28.01 -6.21 62.95
C ASP A 449 -27.27 -4.97 62.32
N ASN A 450 -27.93 -3.93 61.76
CA ASN A 450 -29.38 -3.60 61.65
C ASN A 450 -29.68 -2.40 60.71
N THR A 451 -30.94 -2.31 60.22
CA THR A 451 -31.80 -1.10 59.96
C THR A 451 -31.37 0.01 58.96
N ASP A 452 -32.23 0.66 58.16
CA ASP A 452 -33.68 0.49 57.81
C ASP A 452 -34.02 1.29 56.51
N ASP A 453 -35.13 0.92 55.84
CA ASP A 453 -36.11 1.71 55.03
C ASP A 453 -35.69 2.65 53.85
N ALA A 454 -36.50 2.90 52.81
CA ALA A 454 -37.69 2.24 52.22
C ALA A 454 -38.07 2.90 50.86
N ASP A 455 -39.06 2.33 50.16
CA ASP A 455 -39.87 2.85 49.02
C ASP A 455 -39.14 3.21 47.69
N GLU A 456 -39.70 3.11 46.47
CA GLU A 456 -40.68 2.27 45.73
C GLU A 456 -41.20 3.12 44.53
N ASP A 457 -41.34 2.51 43.34
CA ASP A 457 -42.21 2.91 42.21
C ASP A 457 -42.08 4.32 41.55
N ASN A 458 -42.49 4.58 40.29
CA ASN A 458 -43.32 3.83 39.33
C ASN A 458 -42.96 4.18 37.84
N GLU A 459 -43.71 3.62 36.89
CA GLU A 459 -43.57 3.80 35.44
C GLU A 459 -44.18 5.12 34.86
N SER A 460 -43.87 5.36 33.57
CA SER A 460 -44.82 5.75 32.50
C SER A 460 -44.77 7.17 31.84
N SER A 461 -44.58 7.14 30.51
CA SER A 461 -45.50 7.71 29.50
C SER A 461 -45.80 9.23 29.38
N GLY A 462 -44.79 10.02 29.05
CA GLY A 462 -44.76 10.75 27.75
C GLY A 462 -45.48 12.10 27.55
N ARG A 463 -45.53 12.51 26.26
CA ARG A 463 -46.13 13.72 25.65
C ARG A 463 -45.45 15.10 25.86
N ASN A 464 -44.70 15.51 24.84
CA ASN A 464 -44.70 16.87 24.26
C ASN A 464 -46.12 17.51 24.27
N PRO A 465 -46.29 18.87 24.37
CA PRO A 465 -45.78 19.74 23.29
C PRO A 465 -45.50 21.25 23.57
N PHE A 466 -45.04 21.91 22.49
CA PHE A 466 -45.24 23.32 22.06
C PHE A 466 -44.28 24.47 22.45
N SER A 467 -44.14 25.37 21.46
CA SER A 467 -43.71 26.78 21.46
C SER A 467 -42.26 27.16 21.81
N GLY A 468 -41.56 27.75 20.82
CA GLY A 468 -40.53 28.77 21.05
C GLY A 468 -41.15 30.17 21.24
N PRO A 469 -40.37 31.27 21.12
CA PRO A 469 -39.86 31.61 19.80
C PRO A 469 -38.42 32.17 19.72
N SER A 470 -37.96 32.21 18.47
CA SER A 470 -36.77 32.83 17.90
C SER A 470 -36.42 34.24 18.41
N SER A 471 -35.12 34.55 18.46
CA SER A 471 -34.60 35.83 17.90
C SER A 471 -33.09 35.77 17.57
N THR A 472 -32.71 36.62 16.61
CA THR A 472 -31.36 37.08 16.19
C THR A 472 -30.20 36.86 17.16
N GLY A 473 -28.98 36.47 16.75
CA GLY A 473 -28.39 36.43 15.40
C GLY A 473 -27.53 37.67 15.09
N SER A 474 -26.21 37.57 15.25
CA SER A 474 -25.23 38.51 14.67
C SER A 474 -23.83 37.88 14.56
N GLN A 475 -22.94 38.51 13.82
CA GLN A 475 -21.63 37.97 13.41
C GLN A 475 -20.44 38.58 14.19
N ASN A 476 -19.25 38.01 13.92
CA ASN A 476 -17.94 38.66 13.74
C ASN A 476 -16.86 38.64 14.85
N LYS A 477 -15.65 38.29 14.34
CA LYS A 477 -14.29 38.76 14.69
C LYS A 477 -13.58 38.25 15.95
N ARG A 478 -12.65 37.33 15.66
CA ARG A 478 -11.27 37.21 16.18
C ARG A 478 -10.79 38.36 17.11
N LYS A 479 -10.20 37.99 18.25
CA LYS A 479 -8.85 38.44 18.64
C LYS A 479 -8.25 37.56 19.75
N HIS A 480 -6.92 37.47 19.81
CA HIS A 480 -6.19 36.84 20.91
C HIS A 480 -6.09 37.80 22.11
N ALA A 481 -6.19 37.27 23.32
CA ALA A 481 -5.51 37.79 24.51
C ALA A 481 -5.38 36.64 25.54
N SER A 482 -4.26 36.58 26.24
CA SER A 482 -4.01 35.65 27.35
C SER A 482 -4.04 36.39 28.68
N SER A 483 -4.60 35.76 29.72
CA SER A 483 -4.22 35.93 31.13
C SER A 483 -4.97 34.91 31.99
N SER A 484 -4.44 34.63 33.18
CA SER A 484 -4.86 33.55 34.07
C SER A 484 -5.60 34.07 35.31
N SER A 485 -6.47 33.22 35.87
CA SER A 485 -6.89 33.29 37.27
C SER A 485 -7.19 31.86 37.77
N ILE A 486 -6.76 31.55 38.99
CA ILE A 486 -6.87 30.23 39.63
C ILE A 486 -8.08 30.23 40.57
N GLY A 487 -8.85 29.14 40.65
CA GLY A 487 -9.95 29.07 41.62
C GLY A 487 -10.77 27.77 41.67
N SER A 488 -10.37 26.86 42.56
CA SER A 488 -11.17 25.75 43.15
C SER A 488 -11.66 24.62 42.25
N SER A 489 -11.75 23.42 42.83
CA SER A 489 -12.19 22.17 42.21
C SER A 489 -13.57 21.74 42.72
N SER A 490 -14.29 20.97 41.88
CA SER A 490 -15.32 20.03 42.33
C SER A 490 -15.41 18.88 41.33
N PHE A 491 -15.39 17.64 41.83
CA PHE A 491 -15.47 16.45 41.00
C PHE A 491 -16.89 16.28 40.45
N LYS A 492 -17.02 16.09 39.13
CA LYS A 492 -18.11 15.36 38.48
C LYS A 492 -17.58 14.62 37.26
N GLU A 493 -17.95 13.35 37.15
CA GLU A 493 -17.68 12.53 35.96
C GLU A 493 -18.62 12.97 34.82
N ALA A 494 -18.08 13.05 33.60
CA ALA A 494 -18.84 13.20 32.37
C ALA A 494 -18.03 12.60 31.21
N SER A 495 -18.72 11.93 30.29
CA SER A 495 -18.11 11.14 29.20
C SER A 495 -17.77 11.97 27.95
N ASN A 496 -17.01 11.33 27.05
CA ASN A 496 -16.79 11.71 25.65
C ASN A 496 -16.07 13.04 25.37
N GLY A 497 -14.74 13.00 25.50
CA GLY A 497 -13.82 13.75 24.67
C GLY A 497 -12.47 13.04 24.63
N ARG A 498 -11.75 13.06 23.49
CA ARG A 498 -10.32 12.68 23.50
C ARG A 498 -9.62 13.66 24.45
N GLU A 499 -9.05 13.15 25.54
CA GLU A 499 -8.13 13.96 26.36
C GLU A 499 -7.04 14.52 25.46
N ARG A 500 -6.63 15.76 25.71
CA ARG A 500 -5.70 16.48 24.83
C ARG A 500 -4.29 15.91 25.01
N SER A 501 -4.01 14.84 24.25
CA SER A 501 -2.76 14.08 24.26
C SER A 501 -1.55 15.01 24.40
N ARG A 502 -0.84 14.90 25.53
CA ARG A 502 0.08 15.92 26.06
C ARG A 502 1.11 16.33 25.01
N GLN A 503 1.56 17.59 25.02
CA GLN A 503 2.65 17.99 24.14
C GLN A 503 3.93 17.26 24.55
N TYR A 504 4.80 16.95 23.59
CA TYR A 504 6.11 16.38 23.90
C TYR A 504 6.91 17.35 24.77
N CYS A 505 7.68 16.82 25.71
CA CYS A 505 8.71 17.59 26.40
C CYS A 505 9.71 18.12 25.38
N THR A 506 10.24 19.32 25.63
CA THR A 506 11.39 19.82 24.87
C THR A 506 12.55 18.84 24.98
N MET A 507 13.31 18.73 23.91
CA MET A 507 14.59 18.04 23.91
C MET A 507 15.55 18.70 24.91
N GLY A 508 15.34 19.97 25.28
CA GLY A 508 16.01 20.67 26.37
C GLY A 508 15.76 19.99 27.72
N CYS A 509 14.50 19.81 28.09
CA CYS A 509 14.08 19.14 29.33
C CYS A 509 14.59 17.69 29.42
N LEU A 510 14.61 16.97 28.31
CA LEU A 510 15.07 15.57 28.28
C LEU A 510 16.61 15.48 28.33
N MET A 511 17.31 16.42 27.71
CA MET A 511 18.77 16.55 27.78
C MET A 511 19.25 17.03 29.16
N SER A 512 18.50 17.90 29.83
CA SER A 512 18.80 18.33 31.20
C SER A 512 18.54 17.22 32.22
N LEU A 513 17.48 16.42 32.04
CA LEU A 513 17.22 15.20 32.83
C LEU A 513 18.39 14.22 32.72
N GLN A 514 18.82 13.90 31.49
CA GLN A 514 19.96 13.02 31.23
C GLN A 514 21.29 13.52 31.83
N ARG A 515 21.44 14.83 32.07
CA ARG A 515 22.66 15.45 32.60
C ARG A 515 22.58 15.81 34.08
N GLY A 516 21.47 15.52 34.76
CA GLY A 516 21.24 15.95 36.16
C GLY A 516 21.21 17.48 36.33
N GLN A 517 20.79 18.22 35.30
CA GLN A 517 20.81 19.68 35.25
C GLN A 517 19.46 20.28 35.69
N LYS A 518 19.34 21.62 35.61
CA LYS A 518 18.09 22.32 35.94
C LYS A 518 17.00 22.06 34.89
N LEU A 519 15.75 22.13 35.31
CA LEU A 519 14.57 22.11 34.44
C LEU A 519 14.70 23.17 33.35
N ASP A 520 14.45 22.74 32.11
CA ASP A 520 14.12 23.63 31.00
C ASP A 520 12.78 24.34 31.28
N LEU A 521 12.78 25.67 31.21
CA LEU A 521 11.61 26.51 31.51
C LEU A 521 10.68 26.68 30.31
N ASP A 522 11.16 26.41 29.09
CA ASP A 522 10.38 26.50 27.85
C ASP A 522 9.66 25.18 27.53
N CYS A 523 9.88 24.13 28.34
CA CYS A 523 9.17 22.86 28.25
C CYS A 523 7.67 23.03 28.53
N PRO A 524 6.75 22.59 27.64
CA PRO A 524 5.30 22.76 27.84
C PRO A 524 4.77 21.98 29.06
N ASN A 525 5.52 20.99 29.53
CA ASN A 525 5.18 20.17 30.71
C ASN A 525 5.95 20.60 31.99
N VAL A 526 6.68 21.72 31.99
CA VAL A 526 7.57 22.12 33.10
C VAL A 526 6.87 22.21 34.47
N SER A 527 5.59 22.57 34.51
CA SER A 527 4.78 22.58 35.73
C SER A 527 4.66 21.18 36.35
N SER A 528 4.44 20.16 35.51
CA SER A 528 4.27 18.76 35.90
C SER A 528 5.58 18.09 36.36
N HIS A 529 6.74 18.68 36.01
CA HIS A 529 8.05 18.21 36.46
C HIS A 529 8.45 18.74 37.85
N ARG A 530 7.67 19.64 38.46
CA ARG A 530 7.99 20.25 39.76
C ARG A 530 7.34 19.46 40.90
N ILE A 531 8.14 18.99 41.86
CA ILE A 531 7.62 18.39 43.12
C ILE A 531 6.89 19.45 43.97
N ALA A 532 7.37 20.69 43.94
CA ALA A 532 6.84 21.82 44.68
C ALA A 532 7.09 23.13 43.92
N ASP A 533 6.29 24.16 44.19
CA ASP A 533 6.46 25.49 43.61
C ASP A 533 7.86 26.04 43.89
N GLY A 534 8.53 26.50 42.83
CA GLY A 534 9.91 26.97 42.88
C GLY A 534 10.99 25.89 42.71
N SER A 535 10.66 24.60 42.59
CA SER A 535 11.67 23.59 42.22
C SER A 535 12.28 23.91 40.85
N THR A 536 13.62 23.93 40.78
CA THR A 536 14.39 24.12 39.54
C THR A 536 15.05 22.82 39.04
N MET A 537 14.80 21.69 39.71
CA MET A 537 15.39 20.38 39.39
C MET A 537 14.30 19.37 39.01
N HIS A 538 14.70 18.37 38.21
CA HIS A 538 13.87 17.23 37.86
C HIS A 538 13.45 16.41 39.11
N PRO A 539 12.27 15.77 39.12
CA PRO A 539 11.74 15.04 40.26
C PRO A 539 12.24 13.59 40.35
N ILE A 540 12.94 13.13 39.30
CA ILE A 540 13.49 11.79 39.11
C ILE A 540 14.86 11.92 38.45
N ALA A 541 15.71 10.90 38.59
CA ALA A 541 16.95 10.76 37.82
C ALA A 541 16.69 10.01 36.50
N ILE A 542 17.60 10.10 35.53
CA ILE A 542 17.44 9.45 34.21
C ILE A 542 17.45 7.92 34.35
N GLU A 543 18.23 7.40 35.30
CA GLU A 543 18.34 5.98 35.64
C GLU A 543 17.01 5.41 36.17
N SER A 544 16.14 6.26 36.73
CA SER A 544 14.80 5.87 37.20
C SER A 544 13.74 5.92 36.10
N LEU A 545 13.96 6.67 35.01
CA LEU A 545 12.94 6.94 33.98
C LEU A 545 12.45 5.65 33.32
N ALA A 546 13.37 4.79 32.87
CA ALA A 546 13.04 3.55 32.18
C ALA A 546 12.20 2.60 33.06
N GLY A 547 12.61 2.41 34.32
CA GLY A 547 11.87 1.58 35.28
C GLY A 547 10.46 2.11 35.58
N LEU A 548 10.33 3.43 35.81
CA LEU A 548 9.02 4.06 36.06
C LEU A 548 8.07 3.97 34.86
N VAL A 549 8.59 3.97 33.63
CA VAL A 549 7.79 3.76 32.41
C VAL A 549 7.38 2.29 32.29
N GLN A 550 8.29 1.35 32.57
CA GLN A 550 8.00 -0.08 32.58
C GLN A 550 6.92 -0.44 33.63
N GLU A 551 7.02 0.12 34.84
CA GLU A 551 6.00 0.02 35.90
C GLU A 551 4.63 0.52 35.42
N GLN A 552 4.57 1.72 34.82
CA GLN A 552 3.31 2.30 34.33
C GLN A 552 2.67 1.44 33.22
N LEU A 553 3.47 0.98 32.26
CA LEU A 553 3.01 0.16 31.12
C LEU A 553 2.60 -1.26 31.57
N ALA A 554 3.20 -1.81 32.62
CA ALA A 554 2.76 -3.08 33.21
C ALA A 554 1.35 -2.97 33.84
N CYS A 555 0.95 -1.78 34.31
CA CYS A 555 -0.39 -1.51 34.82
C CYS A 555 -1.42 -1.34 33.69
N SER A 556 -1.16 -0.52 32.68
CA SER A 556 -2.02 -0.38 31.50
C SER A 556 -1.24 0.00 30.24
N LEU A 557 -1.65 -0.57 29.10
CA LEU A 557 -1.12 -0.26 27.77
C LEU A 557 -2.08 0.57 26.91
N ASP A 558 -3.36 0.72 27.30
CA ASP A 558 -4.34 1.57 26.58
C ASP A 558 -4.26 3.06 27.01
N HIS A 559 -3.45 3.38 28.02
CA HIS A 559 -3.30 4.74 28.55
C HIS A 559 -1.85 5.18 28.43
N ASP A 560 -1.64 6.45 28.08
CA ASP A 560 -0.33 7.08 27.93
C ASP A 560 0.65 6.37 26.97
N CYS A 561 0.15 5.48 26.11
CA CYS A 561 0.90 4.72 25.11
C CYS A 561 0.12 4.71 23.79
N GLU A 562 0.40 5.70 22.93
CA GLU A 562 -0.37 6.00 21.71
C GLU A 562 0.47 5.63 20.47
N PRO A 563 0.16 4.55 19.72
CA PRO A 563 0.92 4.16 18.53
C PRO A 563 0.71 5.15 17.39
N LEU A 564 1.79 5.48 16.69
CA LEU A 564 1.84 6.55 15.68
C LEU A 564 1.90 6.02 14.23
N GLU A 565 1.69 4.72 14.02
CA GLU A 565 1.74 4.11 12.67
C GLU A 565 0.74 4.78 11.71
N MET A 566 -0.45 5.12 12.23
CA MET A 566 -1.51 5.83 11.51
C MET A 566 -1.14 7.28 11.12
N GLU A 567 -0.11 7.87 11.74
CA GLU A 567 0.49 9.16 11.33
C GLU A 567 1.63 8.99 10.31
N GLY A 568 1.87 7.76 9.80
CA GLY A 568 3.02 7.42 8.96
C GLY A 568 4.33 7.23 9.72
N LYS A 569 4.31 7.21 11.06
CA LYS A 569 5.49 7.27 11.92
C LYS A 569 5.95 5.87 12.33
N TYR A 570 6.49 5.12 11.37
CA TYR A 570 7.05 3.78 11.55
C TYR A 570 8.39 3.61 10.81
N GLY A 571 9.22 2.68 11.29
CA GLY A 571 10.53 2.35 10.72
C GLY A 571 10.52 1.05 9.91
N MET A 572 11.70 0.45 9.72
CA MET A 572 11.83 -0.86 9.07
C MET A 572 11.40 -2.01 10.00
N THR A 573 11.83 -1.97 11.27
CA THR A 573 11.68 -3.06 12.27
C THR A 573 10.49 -2.91 13.22
N GLY A 574 9.75 -1.81 13.16
CA GLY A 574 8.72 -1.50 14.15
C GLY A 574 8.09 -0.12 13.97
N THR A 575 7.30 0.29 14.97
CA THR A 575 6.51 1.52 14.93
C THR A 575 6.87 2.48 16.07
N LEU A 576 6.64 3.77 15.88
CA LEU A 576 6.78 4.75 16.96
C LEU A 576 5.51 4.79 17.82
N PHE A 577 5.72 5.06 19.10
CA PHE A 577 4.72 5.27 20.13
C PHE A 577 4.97 6.62 20.80
N LYS A 578 3.92 7.37 21.07
CA LYS A 578 3.94 8.49 21.98
C LYS A 578 3.71 7.99 23.40
N LEU A 579 4.69 8.21 24.27
CA LEU A 579 4.69 7.74 25.66
C LEU A 579 4.57 8.92 26.61
N SER A 580 3.76 8.80 27.67
CA SER A 580 3.65 9.81 28.73
C SER A 580 3.81 9.19 30.13
N LEU A 581 4.91 9.49 30.83
CA LEU A 581 5.06 9.13 32.24
C LEU A 581 4.22 10.09 33.10
N THR A 582 2.91 9.84 33.19
CA THR A 582 1.89 10.79 33.66
C THR A 582 2.14 11.29 35.07
N ARG A 583 2.69 10.44 35.96
CA ARG A 583 3.07 10.77 37.35
C ARG A 583 4.07 11.94 37.47
N TYR A 584 4.91 12.16 36.46
CA TYR A 584 5.94 13.21 36.43
C TYR A 584 5.85 14.10 35.17
N GLY A 585 4.84 13.88 34.33
CA GLY A 585 4.53 14.69 33.15
C GLY A 585 5.50 14.59 31.97
N TYR A 586 6.41 13.62 31.92
CA TYR A 586 7.32 13.46 30.79
C TYR A 586 6.60 12.83 29.59
N THR A 587 6.61 13.51 28.45
CA THR A 587 6.04 12.99 27.19
C THR A 587 7.11 12.95 26.11
N PHE A 588 7.35 11.79 25.52
CA PHE A 588 8.45 11.51 24.59
C PHE A 588 8.08 10.34 23.64
N VAL A 589 9.04 9.81 22.87
CA VAL A 589 8.82 8.75 21.88
C VAL A 589 9.39 7.42 22.37
N GLY A 590 8.67 6.33 22.15
CA GLY A 590 9.21 4.96 22.18
C GLY A 590 9.19 4.36 20.78
N LYS A 591 10.33 3.89 20.27
CA LYS A 591 10.37 3.06 19.05
C LYS A 591 10.19 1.60 19.48
N GLY A 592 9.03 1.02 19.19
CA GLY A 592 8.65 -0.32 19.65
C GLY A 592 8.81 -1.39 18.57
N THR A 593 9.34 -2.55 18.94
CA THR A 593 9.66 -3.65 18.02
C THR A 593 9.22 -5.04 18.52
N ILE A 594 9.14 -5.99 17.59
CA ILE A 594 8.86 -7.42 17.84
C ILE A 594 10.11 -8.16 18.34
N ARG A 595 9.92 -9.37 18.90
CA ARG A 595 10.99 -10.14 19.55
C ARG A 595 12.17 -10.43 18.62
N GLU A 596 11.86 -10.71 17.37
CA GLU A 596 12.78 -11.04 16.28
C GLU A 596 13.73 -9.88 15.93
N PHE A 597 13.35 -8.63 16.24
CA PHE A 597 14.11 -7.43 15.88
C PHE A 597 14.71 -6.64 17.06
N VAL A 598 14.52 -7.12 18.30
CA VAL A 598 15.23 -6.59 19.47
C VAL A 598 16.76 -6.49 19.27
N PRO A 599 17.46 -7.43 18.60
CA PRO A 599 18.90 -7.30 18.35
C PRO A 599 19.29 -6.10 17.48
N LEU A 600 18.45 -5.72 16.50
CA LEU A 600 18.67 -4.57 15.61
C LEU A 600 18.47 -3.26 16.36
N LEU A 601 17.40 -3.17 17.16
CA LEU A 601 17.15 -1.98 17.98
C LEU A 601 18.21 -1.82 19.09
N ALA A 602 18.74 -2.93 19.63
CA ALA A 602 19.89 -2.94 20.54
C ALA A 602 21.23 -2.57 19.85
N ARG A 603 21.36 -2.73 18.53
CA ARG A 603 22.44 -2.13 17.73
C ARG A 603 22.25 -0.62 17.62
N GLU A 604 21.03 -0.13 17.38
CA GLU A 604 20.74 1.32 17.33
C GLU A 604 21.11 2.02 18.66
N VAL A 605 20.82 1.42 19.81
CA VAL A 605 21.25 1.91 21.14
C VAL A 605 22.78 2.08 21.24
N LYS A 606 23.58 1.19 20.65
CA LYS A 606 25.05 1.30 20.62
C LYS A 606 25.50 2.46 19.73
N VAL A 607 24.77 2.76 18.66
CA VAL A 607 25.05 3.93 17.79
C VAL A 607 24.74 5.23 18.53
N TYR A 608 23.58 5.36 19.19
CA TYR A 608 23.29 6.52 20.05
C TYR A 608 24.32 6.68 21.18
N SER A 609 24.81 5.58 21.75
CA SER A 609 25.88 5.58 22.75
C SER A 609 27.22 6.09 22.20
N ARG A 610 27.56 5.81 20.93
CA ARG A 610 28.71 6.46 20.25
C ARG A 610 28.45 7.95 20.03
N LEU A 611 27.23 8.31 19.62
CA LEU A 611 26.82 9.68 19.33
C LEU A 611 26.41 10.50 20.57
N ALA A 612 26.78 10.06 21.79
CA ALA A 612 26.41 10.68 23.06
C ALA A 612 26.72 12.19 23.17
N ARG A 613 27.72 12.68 22.41
CA ARG A 613 28.04 14.11 22.29
C ARG A 613 27.06 14.92 21.46
N LEU A 614 26.45 14.31 20.45
CA LEU A 614 25.58 14.93 19.45
C LEU A 614 24.09 14.80 19.78
N GLN A 615 23.73 14.06 20.84
CA GLN A 615 22.36 13.99 21.35
C GLN A 615 21.87 15.39 21.73
N GLY A 616 20.75 15.82 21.15
CA GLY A 616 20.23 17.18 21.29
C GLY A 616 20.85 18.23 20.34
N GLU A 617 21.84 17.85 19.52
CA GLU A 617 22.52 18.74 18.56
C GLU A 617 22.32 18.32 17.10
N ALA A 618 22.42 17.02 16.81
CA ALA A 618 22.25 16.44 15.47
C ALA A 618 21.49 15.10 15.46
N VAL A 619 21.23 14.49 16.64
CA VAL A 619 20.44 13.26 16.81
C VAL A 619 19.56 13.37 18.07
N PRO A 620 18.49 12.55 18.22
CA PRO A 620 17.69 12.49 19.44
C PRO A 620 18.49 12.34 20.74
N VAL A 621 17.88 12.75 21.84
CA VAL A 621 18.29 12.31 23.18
C VAL A 621 17.74 10.90 23.40
N CYS A 622 18.58 9.88 23.28
CA CYS A 622 18.26 8.53 23.74
C CYS A 622 18.11 8.53 25.27
N LEU A 623 17.05 7.90 25.76
CA LEU A 623 16.64 7.85 27.17
C LEU A 623 16.84 6.44 27.79
N GLY A 624 17.42 5.51 27.03
CA GLY A 624 17.51 4.08 27.36
C GLY A 624 16.47 3.24 26.60
N SER A 625 16.33 1.97 26.98
CA SER A 625 15.30 1.08 26.43
C SER A 625 14.65 0.23 27.52
N ILE A 626 13.50 -0.36 27.21
CA ILE A 626 12.69 -1.17 28.13
C ILE A 626 12.18 -2.44 27.44
N ASP A 627 12.20 -3.55 28.18
CA ASP A 627 11.40 -4.74 27.87
C ASP A 627 10.00 -4.58 28.46
N LEU A 628 8.95 -4.89 27.70
CA LEU A 628 7.57 -4.78 28.15
C LEU A 628 7.15 -6.03 28.93
N THR A 629 6.77 -5.86 30.20
CA THR A 629 6.32 -6.95 31.08
C THR A 629 5.08 -7.68 30.54
N LYS A 630 4.26 -6.96 29.77
CA LYS A 630 3.16 -7.49 28.95
C LYS A 630 3.40 -7.02 27.50
N PRO A 631 3.37 -7.90 26.48
CA PRO A 631 3.45 -7.46 25.10
C PRO A 631 2.31 -6.48 24.75
N TYR A 632 2.61 -5.49 23.90
CA TYR A 632 1.58 -4.64 23.31
C TYR A 632 1.08 -5.31 22.02
N ASN A 633 -0.18 -5.76 22.02
CA ASN A 633 -0.89 -6.29 20.86
C ASN A 633 -1.30 -5.11 19.96
N LEU A 634 -0.56 -4.89 18.87
CA LEU A 634 -0.77 -3.73 18.01
C LEU A 634 -1.97 -3.94 17.06
N THR A 635 -3.19 -3.67 17.55
CA THR A 635 -4.43 -4.00 16.82
C THR A 635 -4.64 -3.18 15.55
N ALA A 636 -5.53 -3.65 14.67
CA ALA A 636 -5.99 -2.96 13.46
C ALA A 636 -6.64 -1.58 13.72
N ARG A 637 -6.82 -1.18 14.98
CA ARG A 637 -7.27 0.15 15.39
C ARG A 637 -6.16 1.20 15.31
N TYR A 638 -4.90 0.77 15.38
CA TYR A 638 -3.70 1.62 15.51
C TYR A 638 -2.62 1.32 14.47
N ALA A 639 -2.83 0.31 13.61
CA ALA A 639 -1.88 -0.15 12.62
C ALA A 639 -2.56 -0.79 11.41
N VAL A 640 -1.84 -0.82 10.30
CA VAL A 640 -2.14 -1.58 9.07
C VAL A 640 -0.94 -2.46 8.68
N ARG A 641 0.28 -1.97 8.91
CA ARG A 641 1.54 -2.61 8.55
C ARG A 641 2.00 -3.65 9.56
N PHE A 642 2.00 -3.29 10.85
CA PHE A 642 2.35 -4.19 11.95
C PHE A 642 1.10 -4.68 12.70
N ALA A 643 -0.06 -4.72 12.02
CA ALA A 643 -1.33 -5.11 12.63
C ALA A 643 -1.32 -6.55 13.17
N GLY A 644 -1.68 -6.70 14.45
CA GLY A 644 -1.64 -7.93 15.23
C GLY A 644 -0.24 -8.33 15.76
N ALA A 645 0.81 -7.55 15.48
CA ALA A 645 2.15 -7.82 16.00
C ALA A 645 2.21 -7.68 17.53
N LYS A 646 2.99 -8.56 18.18
CA LYS A 646 3.29 -8.50 19.61
C LYS A 646 4.59 -7.71 19.84
N ILE A 647 4.46 -6.41 20.12
CA ILE A 647 5.58 -5.55 20.47
C ILE A 647 6.06 -5.89 21.88
N VAL A 648 7.38 -6.10 22.07
CA VAL A 648 7.96 -6.59 23.34
C VAL A 648 9.10 -5.73 23.89
N HIS A 649 9.70 -4.87 23.07
CA HIS A 649 10.80 -4.00 23.47
C HIS A 649 10.59 -2.59 22.91
N MET A 650 11.00 -1.55 23.65
CA MET A 650 10.93 -0.16 23.20
C MET A 650 12.24 0.60 23.48
N LEU A 651 12.77 1.29 22.46
CA LEU A 651 13.83 2.27 22.59
C LEU A 651 13.22 3.65 22.88
N LEU A 652 13.57 4.26 24.02
CA LEU A 652 13.01 5.53 24.47
C LEU A 652 13.88 6.71 23.98
N MET A 653 13.27 7.73 23.39
CA MET A 653 13.99 8.90 22.88
C MET A 653 13.13 10.18 22.85
N SER A 654 13.78 11.35 22.80
CA SER A 654 13.10 12.63 22.59
C SER A 654 12.38 12.71 21.25
N TRP A 655 11.18 13.33 21.23
CA TRP A 655 10.59 13.80 19.98
C TRP A 655 11.50 14.86 19.35
N VAL A 656 11.80 14.71 18.05
CA VAL A 656 12.75 15.59 17.34
C VAL A 656 12.11 16.47 16.26
N GLY A 657 10.86 16.24 15.85
CA GLY A 657 10.16 17.11 14.91
C GLY A 657 9.57 16.36 13.71
N GLU A 658 9.25 17.13 12.66
CA GLU A 658 8.62 16.66 11.42
C GLU A 658 9.62 16.71 10.26
N PRO A 659 9.41 16.00 9.13
CA PRO A 659 10.36 15.95 8.01
C PRO A 659 10.89 17.32 7.57
N ALA A 660 12.22 17.44 7.48
CA ALA A 660 12.89 18.73 7.28
C ALA A 660 12.59 19.34 5.90
N ILE A 661 12.46 18.47 4.90
CA ILE A 661 12.04 18.75 3.54
C ILE A 661 10.59 18.28 3.41
N LYS A 662 9.69 19.16 2.98
CA LYS A 662 8.29 18.83 2.68
C LYS A 662 8.03 19.02 1.19
N ALA A 663 7.52 17.98 0.54
CA ALA A 663 7.22 18.01 -0.88
C ALA A 663 6.25 19.17 -1.23
N GLY A 664 6.63 19.98 -2.23
CA GLY A 664 5.81 21.07 -2.76
C GLY A 664 6.21 22.48 -2.30
N ASN A 665 7.06 22.65 -1.28
CA ASN A 665 7.63 23.96 -0.93
C ASN A 665 8.97 24.21 -1.62
N LEU A 666 9.26 25.47 -1.94
CA LEU A 666 10.59 25.93 -2.35
C LEU A 666 11.62 25.53 -1.28
N VAL A 667 12.70 24.86 -1.69
CA VAL A 667 13.73 24.35 -0.78
C VAL A 667 14.44 25.53 -0.11
N ASP A 668 14.22 25.67 1.20
CA ASP A 668 14.93 26.63 2.05
C ASP A 668 16.44 26.29 2.06
N PRO A 669 17.32 27.14 1.52
CA PRO A 669 18.74 26.86 1.45
C PRO A 669 19.39 26.69 2.83
N THR A 670 18.81 27.28 3.88
CA THR A 670 19.32 27.17 5.26
C THR A 670 19.11 25.76 5.81
N ARG A 671 17.96 25.14 5.53
CA ARG A 671 17.65 23.75 5.93
C ARG A 671 18.59 22.75 5.26
N HIS A 672 18.85 22.91 3.96
CA HIS A 672 19.76 22.03 3.24
C HIS A 672 21.23 22.18 3.71
N ALA A 673 21.66 23.38 4.09
CA ALA A 673 22.97 23.59 4.72
C ALA A 673 23.07 22.87 6.09
N GLU A 674 21.98 22.84 6.87
CA GLU A 674 21.93 22.17 8.17
C GLU A 674 21.87 20.65 8.07
N VAL A 675 21.18 20.06 7.08
CA VAL A 675 21.28 18.62 6.75
C VAL A 675 22.76 18.23 6.59
N ASN A 676 23.47 18.98 5.73
CA ASN A 676 24.88 18.77 5.48
C ASN A 676 25.77 19.03 6.71
N ARG A 677 25.32 19.84 7.69
CA ARG A 677 26.02 20.03 8.97
C ARG A 677 25.86 18.80 9.87
N SER A 678 24.64 18.35 10.13
CA SER A 678 24.36 17.22 11.03
C SER A 678 25.02 15.92 10.54
N LEU A 679 24.98 15.64 9.23
CA LEU A 679 25.66 14.47 8.65
C LEU A 679 27.19 14.50 8.80
N ARG A 680 27.82 15.68 8.66
CA ARG A 680 29.27 15.83 8.90
C ARG A 680 29.66 15.66 10.37
N LEU A 681 28.78 16.03 11.31
CA LEU A 681 29.00 15.78 12.74
C LEU A 681 28.94 14.28 13.06
N ILE A 682 27.90 13.58 12.59
CA ILE A 682 27.69 12.14 12.79
C ILE A 682 28.84 11.32 12.20
N SER A 683 29.24 11.63 10.96
CA SER A 683 30.42 11.03 10.31
C SER A 683 31.72 11.31 11.09
N GLY A 684 31.84 12.47 11.73
CA GLY A 684 32.99 12.85 12.56
C GLY A 684 33.20 12.00 13.81
N GLU A 685 32.14 11.38 14.37
CA GLU A 685 32.23 10.43 15.50
C GLU A 685 32.39 8.95 15.01
N GLY A 686 32.60 8.75 13.70
CA GLY A 686 32.86 7.45 13.08
C GLY A 686 31.60 6.62 12.81
N VAL A 687 30.47 7.26 12.50
CA VAL A 687 29.19 6.59 12.18
C VAL A 687 28.80 6.87 10.73
N VAL A 688 28.47 5.82 9.97
CA VAL A 688 27.89 5.88 8.63
C VAL A 688 26.47 5.36 8.71
N HIS A 689 25.48 6.08 8.15
CA HIS A 689 24.06 5.83 8.42
C HIS A 689 23.47 4.62 7.67
N CYS A 690 23.86 4.43 6.40
CA CYS A 690 23.43 3.33 5.53
C CYS A 690 21.92 3.24 5.20
N ASP A 691 21.04 4.08 5.77
CA ASP A 691 19.66 4.32 5.30
C ASP A 691 19.35 5.83 5.30
N LEU A 692 19.83 6.56 4.29
CA LEU A 692 19.80 8.02 4.27
C LEU A 692 18.72 8.55 3.33
N ARG A 693 17.56 8.89 3.90
CA ARG A 693 16.32 9.32 3.22
C ARG A 693 15.69 10.51 3.95
N ASP A 694 14.86 11.30 3.26
CA ASP A 694 14.22 12.51 3.83
C ASP A 694 13.36 12.20 5.08
N ALA A 695 12.74 11.03 5.15
CA ALA A 695 12.00 10.57 6.33
C ALA A 695 12.89 10.40 7.58
N ASN A 696 14.19 10.13 7.41
CA ASN A 696 15.16 9.98 8.51
C ASN A 696 15.83 11.32 8.89
N MET A 697 15.42 12.44 8.27
CA MET A 697 15.98 13.79 8.46
C MET A 697 14.89 14.78 8.90
N LEU A 698 14.76 14.98 10.20
CA LEU A 698 13.64 15.72 10.82
C LEU A 698 14.09 17.12 11.25
N TRP A 699 13.26 18.14 11.01
CA TRP A 699 13.53 19.51 11.44
C TRP A 699 12.96 19.77 12.82
N ASN A 700 13.86 20.15 13.74
CA ASN A 700 13.55 20.48 15.12
C ASN A 700 13.39 22.00 15.27
N GLU A 701 12.15 22.47 15.37
CA GLU A 701 11.85 23.91 15.53
C GLU A 701 12.37 24.49 16.87
N GLU A 702 12.51 23.68 17.94
CA GLU A 702 13.10 24.11 19.23
C GLU A 702 14.57 24.52 19.08
N ARG A 703 15.35 23.77 18.28
CA ARG A 703 16.78 24.01 18.06
C ARG A 703 17.07 24.85 16.82
N GLY A 704 16.12 24.95 15.90
CA GLY A 704 16.35 25.45 14.53
C GLY A 704 17.36 24.58 13.78
N ARG A 705 17.27 23.24 13.92
CA ARG A 705 18.27 22.29 13.42
C ARG A 705 17.69 20.99 12.87
N VAL A 706 18.46 20.32 12.01
CA VAL A 706 18.12 18.98 11.49
C VAL A 706 18.64 17.91 12.46
N MET A 707 17.74 17.02 12.88
CA MET A 707 18.03 15.83 13.66
C MET A 707 17.91 14.60 12.75
N VAL A 708 18.86 13.67 12.88
CA VAL A 708 18.91 12.43 12.10
C VAL A 708 18.50 11.26 12.99
N ILE A 709 17.73 10.31 12.44
CA ILE A 709 17.12 9.18 13.17
C ILE A 709 17.27 7.86 12.39
N ASP A 710 16.84 6.74 12.99
CA ASP A 710 16.71 5.40 12.36
C ASP A 710 18.06 4.74 12.02
N PHE A 711 18.98 4.68 12.99
CA PHE A 711 20.36 4.19 12.81
C PHE A 711 20.51 2.66 12.81
N GLU A 712 19.50 1.90 12.38
CA GLU A 712 19.52 0.43 12.46
C GLU A 712 20.53 -0.20 11.49
N SER A 713 20.53 0.32 10.26
CA SER A 713 21.49 -0.04 9.22
C SER A 713 22.90 0.49 9.50
N ALA A 714 23.06 1.41 10.46
CA ALA A 714 24.26 2.23 10.58
C ALA A 714 25.51 1.42 11.00
N GLU A 715 26.62 1.74 10.36
CA GLU A 715 27.92 1.12 10.59
C GLU A 715 28.81 1.98 11.49
N LEU A 716 29.50 1.31 12.42
CA LEU A 716 30.49 1.93 13.29
C LEU A 716 31.89 1.71 12.70
N VAL A 717 32.37 2.72 11.98
CA VAL A 717 33.71 2.73 11.38
C VAL A 717 34.77 2.85 12.49
N GLY A 718 36.00 2.39 12.19
CA GLY A 718 37.15 2.51 13.07
C GLY A 718 37.39 3.95 13.55
N PRO A 719 38.02 4.15 14.72
CA PRO A 719 38.13 5.46 15.35
C PRO A 719 38.86 6.47 14.44
N PRO A 720 38.36 7.70 14.31
CA PRO A 720 38.92 8.70 13.40
C PRO A 720 40.37 9.07 13.78
N GLU A 721 41.22 9.27 12.77
CA GLU A 721 42.60 9.69 13.01
C GLU A 721 42.67 11.04 13.74
N PRO A 722 43.53 11.19 14.77
CA PRO A 722 43.61 12.40 15.57
C PRO A 722 44.31 13.53 14.80
N LYS A 723 43.53 14.34 14.08
CA LYS A 723 43.99 15.58 13.46
C LYS A 723 44.61 16.50 14.52
N GLN A 724 45.90 16.78 14.40
CA GLN A 724 46.65 17.60 15.36
C GLN A 724 46.22 19.07 15.25
N GLY A 725 45.73 19.64 16.36
CA GLY A 725 45.21 21.01 16.42
C GLY A 725 45.12 21.53 17.86
N SER A 726 46.26 21.96 18.40
CA SER A 726 46.46 22.47 19.77
C SER A 726 45.34 23.37 20.32
N PHE A 727 44.86 23.09 21.53
CA PHE A 727 45.28 23.84 22.74
C PHE A 727 45.04 23.07 24.05
N THR A 728 45.67 23.54 25.13
CA THR A 728 45.86 22.89 26.45
C THR A 728 44.75 23.29 27.46
N LEU A 729 44.57 22.73 28.67
CA LEU A 729 45.51 22.28 29.72
C LEU A 729 44.98 21.12 30.62
N TYR A 730 45.91 20.59 31.44
CA TYR A 730 45.70 19.81 32.68
C TYR A 730 45.01 18.44 32.63
N HIS A 731 45.82 17.40 32.38
CA HIS A 731 45.72 16.14 33.14
C HIS A 731 46.76 16.12 34.27
N ARG A 732 46.44 15.41 35.36
CA ARG A 732 47.35 15.17 36.50
C ARG A 732 47.83 13.70 36.47
N ASN A 733 49.07 13.47 36.92
CA ASN A 733 49.83 12.20 36.92
C ASN A 733 48.99 10.97 37.38
N MET A 734 49.25 9.74 36.92
CA MET A 734 50.46 8.96 37.28
C MET A 734 50.89 7.86 36.26
N PRO A 735 52.12 7.27 36.40
CA PRO A 735 52.90 6.80 35.25
C PRO A 735 53.15 5.27 35.18
N TRP A 736 53.57 4.82 33.98
CA TRP A 736 54.34 3.58 33.79
C TRP A 736 55.34 3.59 32.62
N ARG A 737 55.44 4.68 31.83
CA ARG A 737 56.08 4.68 30.50
C ARG A 737 57.50 5.27 30.43
N ASP A 738 58.10 5.63 31.57
CA ASP A 738 59.40 6.31 31.64
C ASP A 738 60.60 5.35 31.50
N LYS A 739 60.60 4.49 30.46
CA LYS A 739 61.69 3.54 30.21
C LYS A 739 62.17 3.37 28.77
N LEU A 740 61.67 4.19 27.83
CA LEU A 740 62.05 4.16 26.40
C LEU A 740 62.18 5.58 25.80
N LYS A 741 62.83 6.49 26.56
CA LYS A 741 63.24 7.84 26.08
C LYS A 741 64.73 8.15 26.25
N GLY A 742 65.56 7.14 26.48
CA GLY A 742 67.02 7.25 26.43
C GLY A 742 67.56 6.98 25.02
N LEU A 743 67.21 7.83 24.04
CA LEU A 743 67.79 7.87 22.68
C LEU A 743 67.26 9.10 21.89
N LYS A 744 67.40 10.30 22.50
CA LYS A 744 67.26 11.58 21.78
C LYS A 744 68.18 12.67 22.37
N ALA A 745 69.46 12.30 22.46
CA ALA A 745 70.60 13.20 22.40
C ALA A 745 71.48 12.71 21.23
N ASP A 746 72.48 13.48 20.83
CA ASP A 746 73.44 13.14 19.76
C ASP A 746 72.85 13.01 18.34
N PHE A 747 72.10 14.04 17.93
CA PHE A 747 72.38 14.73 16.66
C PHE A 747 71.80 16.15 16.66
N GLU A 748 72.35 17.00 17.54
CA GLU A 748 72.09 18.44 17.49
C GLU A 748 72.93 19.12 16.40
N GLY A 749 72.35 20.16 15.79
CA GLY A 749 73.10 21.31 15.27
C GLY A 749 73.50 21.25 13.79
N MET A 750 73.51 22.46 13.19
CA MET A 750 74.07 22.79 11.87
C MET A 750 73.25 22.19 10.69
N ILE A 751 72.81 22.92 9.64
CA ILE A 751 73.25 24.19 9.05
C ILE A 751 72.05 25.03 8.52
N ASN A 752 72.14 26.36 8.68
CA ASN A 752 71.67 27.54 7.89
C ASN A 752 70.76 27.39 6.63
N ALA A 753 70.08 28.44 6.09
CA ALA A 753 69.50 29.73 6.56
C ALA A 753 68.87 30.52 5.36
N ARG A 754 67.99 31.51 5.64
CA ARG A 754 67.55 32.63 4.73
C ARG A 754 66.69 32.27 3.48
N ASP A 755 65.93 33.17 2.83
CA ASP A 755 65.80 34.65 2.96
C ASP A 755 64.38 35.25 2.65
N GLN A 756 64.28 36.59 2.64
CA GLN A 756 63.14 37.55 2.45
C GLN A 756 62.36 37.47 1.10
N GLY A 757 61.21 38.15 0.85
CA GLY A 757 60.29 38.99 1.65
C GLY A 757 59.44 40.02 0.82
N GLN A 758 58.44 40.69 1.46
CA GLN A 758 57.64 41.90 1.01
C GLN A 758 56.67 41.76 -0.21
N GLY A 759 55.57 42.53 -0.40
CA GLY A 759 54.81 43.45 0.48
C GLY A 759 53.77 44.39 -0.25
N GLN A 760 52.67 44.78 0.44
CA GLN A 760 51.70 45.91 0.17
C GLN A 760 50.84 45.92 -1.15
N GLY A 761 49.66 46.56 -1.27
CA GLY A 761 48.71 47.17 -0.30
C GLY A 761 47.55 48.03 -0.92
N GLN A 762 46.40 48.14 -0.20
CA GLN A 762 45.29 49.16 -0.26
C GLN A 762 44.40 49.38 -1.53
N GLY A 763 43.10 49.73 -1.32
CA GLY A 763 42.15 50.22 -2.35
C GLY A 763 40.65 50.27 -1.92
N GLN A 764 39.84 51.18 -2.50
CA GLN A 764 38.38 51.43 -2.24
C GLN A 764 37.71 52.07 -3.50
N GLY A 765 36.38 52.23 -3.68
CA GLY A 765 35.17 51.89 -2.89
C GLY A 765 33.88 52.55 -3.48
N GLN A 766 32.72 52.48 -2.78
CA GLN A 766 31.37 52.99 -3.18
C GLN A 766 30.68 52.24 -4.36
N GLY A 767 29.34 52.24 -4.57
CA GLY A 767 28.21 52.62 -3.70
C GLY A 767 27.06 53.42 -4.37
N GLN A 768 25.98 52.78 -4.85
CA GLN A 768 24.68 53.36 -5.31
C GLN A 768 23.72 52.24 -5.84
N ASP A 769 22.50 52.53 -6.33
CA ASP A 769 21.22 52.77 -5.61
C ASP A 769 20.02 52.54 -6.61
N GLN A 770 18.76 52.45 -6.17
CA GLN A 770 17.59 52.09 -7.04
C GLN A 770 16.54 53.20 -7.31
N PRO A 771 15.85 53.21 -8.48
CA PRO A 771 14.67 54.05 -8.76
C PRO A 771 13.30 53.31 -8.69
N PRO A 772 12.16 54.03 -8.53
CA PRO A 772 10.81 53.47 -8.22
C PRO A 772 9.84 53.27 -9.42
N PRO A 773 8.68 52.59 -9.24
CA PRO A 773 7.75 52.20 -10.32
C PRO A 773 6.55 53.17 -10.60
N PRO A 774 5.87 53.03 -11.76
CA PRO A 774 4.72 53.85 -12.17
C PRO A 774 3.31 53.31 -11.76
N PRO A 775 2.23 54.12 -11.85
CA PRO A 775 0.88 53.81 -11.34
C PRO A 775 -0.08 53.09 -12.32
N PRO A 776 -1.23 52.56 -11.85
CA PRO A 776 -2.10 51.67 -12.64
C PRO A 776 -3.18 52.37 -13.49
N MET A 777 -3.67 51.67 -14.53
CA MET A 777 -4.87 52.04 -15.32
C MET A 777 -6.01 51.02 -15.16
N ALA A 778 -7.24 51.48 -15.38
CA ALA A 778 -8.46 50.73 -15.06
C ALA A 778 -8.84 49.63 -16.06
N SER A 779 -9.60 48.64 -15.58
CA SER A 779 -9.98 47.44 -16.31
C SER A 779 -11.12 47.64 -17.30
N ARG A 780 -11.03 46.92 -18.43
CA ARG A 780 -12.16 46.63 -19.34
C ARG A 780 -12.51 45.15 -19.17
N PRO A 781 -13.79 44.75 -19.08
CA PRO A 781 -14.14 43.35 -18.85
C PRO A 781 -13.66 42.47 -20.03
N PRO A 782 -13.01 41.32 -19.78
CA PRO A 782 -12.67 40.37 -20.82
C PRO A 782 -13.95 39.73 -21.37
N ARG A 783 -13.91 39.30 -22.64
CA ARG A 783 -14.90 38.36 -23.16
C ARG A 783 -14.64 36.98 -22.54
N PRO A 784 -15.66 36.12 -22.35
CA PRO A 784 -15.41 34.74 -21.98
C PRO A 784 -14.61 34.05 -23.09
N CYS A 785 -13.38 33.64 -22.78
CA CYS A 785 -12.69 32.60 -23.53
C CYS A 785 -13.32 31.25 -23.18
N PRO A 786 -13.30 30.25 -24.09
CA PRO A 786 -13.70 28.89 -23.73
C PRO A 786 -12.78 28.33 -22.63
N GLU A 787 -13.32 27.46 -21.78
CA GLU A 787 -12.56 26.80 -20.72
C GLU A 787 -11.53 25.82 -21.32
N PRO A 788 -10.27 25.80 -20.86
CA PRO A 788 -9.30 24.77 -21.24
C PRO A 788 -9.74 23.41 -20.72
N THR A 789 -9.91 22.45 -21.62
CA THR A 789 -10.36 21.09 -21.31
C THR A 789 -9.19 20.12 -21.40
N PHE A 790 -8.36 20.08 -20.34
CA PHE A 790 -7.39 19.02 -20.16
C PHE A 790 -8.11 17.66 -20.18
N HIS A 791 -7.82 16.85 -21.19
CA HIS A 791 -8.30 15.49 -21.30
C HIS A 791 -7.22 14.59 -21.89
N THR A 792 -6.98 13.46 -21.23
CA THR A 792 -6.28 12.32 -21.83
C THR A 792 -7.14 11.76 -22.95
N TYR A 793 -6.57 11.62 -24.15
CA TYR A 793 -7.27 11.03 -25.31
C TYR A 793 -6.74 9.64 -25.68
N TRP A 794 -5.56 9.28 -25.20
CA TRP A 794 -5.03 7.92 -25.25
C TRP A 794 -4.28 7.62 -23.96
N VAL A 795 -4.45 6.40 -23.44
CA VAL A 795 -3.70 5.85 -22.30
C VAL A 795 -3.50 4.37 -22.61
N PRO A 796 -2.26 3.86 -22.67
CA PRO A 796 -2.03 2.45 -22.92
C PRO A 796 -2.51 1.59 -21.75
N ARG A 797 -2.79 0.32 -22.05
CA ARG A 797 -3.14 -0.73 -21.10
C ARG A 797 -1.89 -1.54 -20.75
N PHE A 798 -1.53 -1.51 -19.47
CA PHE A 798 -0.36 -2.15 -18.87
C PHE A 798 -0.77 -3.18 -17.80
N TYR A 799 -1.94 -3.80 -17.95
CA TYR A 799 -2.49 -4.80 -17.03
C TYR A 799 -1.79 -6.16 -17.22
N PRO A 800 -1.35 -6.88 -16.17
CA PRO A 800 -0.64 -8.17 -16.30
C PRO A 800 -1.34 -9.27 -17.11
N ASP A 801 -2.65 -9.16 -17.31
CA ASP A 801 -3.49 -10.08 -18.08
C ASP A 801 -3.61 -9.70 -19.57
N THR A 802 -3.15 -8.49 -19.94
CA THR A 802 -3.11 -7.94 -21.28
C THR A 802 -1.73 -8.20 -21.89
N PRO A 803 -1.63 -8.95 -23.01
CA PRO A 803 -0.35 -9.11 -23.68
C PRO A 803 0.22 -7.77 -24.18
N VAL A 804 1.53 -7.55 -23.99
CA VAL A 804 2.24 -6.35 -24.49
C VAL A 804 1.96 -6.13 -25.98
N ASN A 805 1.83 -7.22 -26.74
CA ASN A 805 1.59 -7.20 -28.18
C ASN A 805 0.14 -6.84 -28.61
N VAL A 806 -0.72 -6.34 -27.70
CA VAL A 806 -2.03 -5.76 -28.04
C VAL A 806 -1.89 -4.33 -28.56
N GLU A 807 -1.02 -3.52 -27.94
CA GLU A 807 -0.87 -2.09 -28.27
C GLU A 807 0.54 -1.73 -28.78
N TRP A 808 1.48 -2.66 -28.67
CA TRP A 808 2.87 -2.50 -29.08
C TRP A 808 3.29 -3.61 -30.05
N ASP A 809 4.22 -3.32 -30.96
CA ASP A 809 4.88 -4.31 -31.79
C ASP A 809 6.37 -4.37 -31.42
N ALA A 810 6.86 -5.59 -31.17
CA ALA A 810 8.25 -5.83 -30.81
C ALA A 810 9.12 -5.94 -32.07
N LYS A 811 10.17 -5.11 -32.15
CA LYS A 811 11.26 -5.28 -33.12
C LYS A 811 12.15 -6.43 -32.64
N LEU A 812 12.66 -7.23 -33.57
CA LEU A 812 13.33 -8.50 -33.29
C LEU A 812 14.77 -8.52 -33.82
N GLY A 813 15.66 -9.14 -33.07
CA GLY A 813 17.06 -9.31 -33.42
C GLY A 813 17.96 -8.12 -33.07
N ASN A 814 19.20 -8.19 -33.56
CA ASN A 814 20.24 -7.17 -33.42
C ASN A 814 20.28 -6.16 -34.60
N GLY A 815 19.34 -6.28 -35.54
CA GLY A 815 19.28 -5.45 -36.75
C GLY A 815 20.51 -5.59 -37.66
N PRO A 816 20.69 -4.67 -38.62
CA PRO A 816 21.97 -4.47 -39.31
C PRO A 816 22.97 -3.76 -38.38
N ASP A 817 24.20 -4.27 -38.28
CA ASP A 817 25.33 -3.65 -37.57
C ASP A 817 25.03 -3.15 -36.14
N GLY A 818 24.26 -3.93 -35.36
CA GLY A 818 23.81 -3.54 -34.02
C GLY A 818 22.87 -2.34 -34.07
N TRP A 819 21.77 -2.47 -34.82
CA TRP A 819 20.81 -1.42 -35.16
C TRP A 819 21.42 -0.11 -35.72
N GLY A 820 22.59 -0.21 -36.36
CA GLY A 820 23.39 0.93 -36.86
C GLY A 820 24.28 1.60 -35.80
N ASN A 821 24.14 1.21 -34.54
CA ASN A 821 24.79 1.79 -33.37
C ASN A 821 25.86 0.90 -32.75
N GLN A 822 26.10 -0.31 -33.27
CA GLN A 822 26.90 -1.37 -32.63
C GLN A 822 26.31 -1.86 -31.29
N GLU A 823 24.97 -1.77 -31.15
CA GLU A 823 24.20 -2.39 -30.07
C GLU A 823 24.49 -3.91 -30.01
N LEU A 824 24.51 -4.49 -28.80
CA LEU A 824 24.98 -5.86 -28.55
C LEU A 824 23.86 -6.87 -28.29
N GLU A 825 22.64 -6.40 -28.04
CA GLU A 825 21.51 -7.24 -27.67
C GLU A 825 20.77 -7.84 -28.87
N HIS A 826 20.10 -8.96 -28.61
CA HIS A 826 19.08 -9.52 -29.48
C HIS A 826 17.71 -9.10 -28.92
N TYR A 827 17.01 -8.17 -29.56
CA TYR A 827 15.66 -7.82 -29.13
C TYR A 827 14.70 -9.00 -29.39
N THR A 828 13.79 -9.26 -28.44
CA THR A 828 12.82 -10.36 -28.50
C THR A 828 11.40 -9.88 -28.19
N ALA A 829 10.41 -10.70 -28.54
CA ALA A 829 9.03 -10.57 -28.06
C ALA A 829 8.73 -11.50 -26.86
N ALA A 830 9.76 -12.00 -26.17
CA ALA A 830 9.59 -12.95 -25.09
C ALA A 830 9.11 -12.25 -23.80
N PRO A 831 8.25 -12.90 -23.00
CA PRO A 831 7.74 -12.33 -21.75
C PRO A 831 8.81 -12.16 -20.66
N GLU A 832 10.02 -12.67 -20.87
CA GLU A 832 11.19 -12.39 -20.02
C GLU A 832 11.85 -11.04 -20.31
N ASN A 833 11.66 -10.47 -21.52
CA ASN A 833 12.21 -9.18 -21.92
C ASN A 833 11.19 -8.04 -21.96
N SER A 834 9.90 -8.33 -22.13
CA SER A 834 8.83 -7.33 -21.98
C SER A 834 7.57 -7.94 -21.39
N PHE A 835 7.08 -7.40 -20.27
CA PHE A 835 5.90 -7.89 -19.57
C PHE A 835 5.15 -6.76 -18.86
N GLN A 836 3.87 -7.01 -18.56
CA GLN A 836 3.00 -6.09 -17.84
C GLN A 836 2.92 -6.51 -16.36
N TYR A 837 2.93 -5.54 -15.43
CA TYR A 837 3.23 -5.75 -14.00
C TYR A 837 2.33 -4.91 -13.09
N ASN A 838 1.95 -5.47 -11.93
CA ASN A 838 1.11 -4.80 -10.94
C ASN A 838 1.82 -4.63 -9.59
N HIS A 839 1.46 -3.56 -8.87
CA HIS A 839 1.95 -3.16 -7.54
C HIS A 839 1.73 -4.16 -6.38
N GLU A 840 1.28 -5.39 -6.66
CA GLU A 840 1.11 -6.44 -5.64
C GLU A 840 2.43 -7.15 -5.29
N HIS A 841 3.43 -7.07 -6.16
CA HIS A 841 4.81 -7.49 -5.88
C HIS A 841 5.75 -6.28 -5.96
N PRO A 842 6.80 -6.20 -5.11
CA PRO A 842 7.95 -5.36 -5.35
C PRO A 842 8.87 -5.99 -6.40
N LEU A 843 9.47 -5.17 -7.28
CA LEU A 843 10.67 -5.60 -7.98
C LEU A 843 11.82 -5.70 -6.96
N PRO A 844 12.75 -6.70 -7.06
CA PRO A 844 13.68 -7.04 -5.96
C PRO A 844 14.76 -6.00 -5.59
N GLN A 845 14.64 -4.76 -6.06
CA GLN A 845 15.62 -3.68 -5.86
C GLN A 845 14.98 -2.31 -5.53
N THR A 846 13.65 -2.16 -5.52
CA THR A 846 12.99 -0.83 -5.45
C THR A 846 12.18 -0.62 -4.16
N ASN A 847 12.84 -0.14 -3.09
CA ASN A 847 12.22 0.27 -1.82
C ASN A 847 11.45 1.61 -1.93
N MET A 848 10.50 1.69 -2.85
CA MET A 848 9.91 2.94 -3.35
C MET A 848 8.37 2.90 -3.35
N THR A 849 7.78 2.98 -2.15
CA THR A 849 6.32 2.85 -1.95
C THR A 849 5.55 4.16 -1.82
N GLU A 850 6.19 5.29 -1.50
CA GLU A 850 5.50 6.59 -1.37
C GLU A 850 5.46 7.41 -2.67
N LEU A 851 6.53 7.40 -3.47
CA LEU A 851 6.58 8.20 -4.70
C LEU A 851 5.78 7.54 -5.85
N THR A 852 5.62 6.23 -5.80
CA THR A 852 4.91 5.44 -6.82
C THR A 852 3.39 5.60 -6.72
N ASP A 853 2.84 5.62 -5.51
CA ASP A 853 1.43 5.92 -5.22
C ASP A 853 0.97 7.32 -5.71
N ARG A 854 1.90 8.21 -6.08
CA ARG A 854 1.62 9.52 -6.70
C ARG A 854 1.42 9.44 -8.22
N TYR A 855 2.12 8.54 -8.90
CA TYR A 855 2.19 8.47 -10.36
C TYR A 855 1.63 7.17 -10.94
N SER A 856 1.20 6.22 -10.12
CA SER A 856 0.52 4.99 -10.56
C SER A 856 -0.85 5.33 -11.14
N THR A 857 -1.07 4.99 -12.41
CA THR A 857 -2.42 4.95 -12.99
C THR A 857 -3.10 3.61 -12.70
N PRO A 858 -4.43 3.49 -12.84
CA PRO A 858 -5.14 2.22 -12.67
C PRO A 858 -4.76 1.13 -13.68
N ASN A 859 -4.01 1.49 -14.73
CA ASN A 859 -3.75 0.65 -15.90
C ASN A 859 -2.59 -0.33 -15.75
N GLY A 860 -1.91 -0.40 -14.59
CA GLY A 860 -0.72 -1.24 -14.37
C GLY A 860 0.58 -0.60 -14.91
N GLN A 861 1.66 -1.39 -14.99
CA GLN A 861 3.00 -0.95 -15.39
C GLN A 861 3.57 -1.80 -16.54
N LEU A 862 4.38 -1.20 -17.41
CA LEU A 862 5.15 -1.93 -18.42
C LEU A 862 6.61 -2.03 -17.98
N VAL A 863 7.15 -3.25 -17.94
CA VAL A 863 8.56 -3.52 -17.69
C VAL A 863 9.24 -3.98 -18.98
N ILE A 864 10.35 -3.33 -19.33
CA ILE A 864 11.29 -3.78 -20.35
C ILE A 864 12.57 -4.21 -19.63
N ARG A 865 12.98 -5.46 -19.83
CA ARG A 865 14.07 -6.12 -19.12
C ARG A 865 15.18 -6.51 -20.10
N ALA A 866 16.32 -5.85 -19.97
CA ALA A 866 17.57 -6.30 -20.55
C ALA A 866 18.17 -7.42 -19.68
N LEU A 867 18.58 -8.54 -20.28
CA LEU A 867 19.21 -9.70 -19.64
C LEU A 867 20.64 -9.86 -20.15
N ALA A 868 21.59 -9.96 -19.22
CA ALA A 868 23.00 -10.17 -19.53
C ALA A 868 23.52 -11.48 -18.92
N ASN A 869 24.13 -12.31 -19.77
CA ASN A 869 24.72 -13.59 -19.42
C ASN A 869 26.02 -13.80 -20.21
N ASN A 870 27.12 -13.23 -19.70
CA ASN A 870 28.44 -13.34 -20.32
C ASN A 870 28.98 -14.78 -20.39
N SER A 871 28.42 -15.71 -19.62
CA SER A 871 28.75 -17.13 -19.67
C SER A 871 28.07 -17.91 -20.82
N SER A 872 27.10 -17.30 -21.52
CA SER A 872 26.39 -17.95 -22.63
C SER A 872 27.34 -18.32 -23.78
N PRO A 873 27.30 -19.58 -24.27
CA PRO A 873 28.04 -19.97 -25.48
C PRO A 873 27.36 -19.48 -26.78
N THR A 874 26.11 -19.02 -26.69
CA THR A 874 25.29 -18.54 -27.81
C THR A 874 25.29 -17.01 -27.78
N PRO A 875 25.87 -16.29 -28.77
CA PRO A 875 25.93 -14.83 -28.78
C PRO A 875 24.55 -14.16 -28.64
N GLU A 876 23.54 -14.71 -29.30
CA GLU A 876 22.15 -14.22 -29.32
C GLU A 876 21.43 -14.42 -27.98
N GLN A 877 22.00 -15.24 -27.08
CA GLN A 877 21.53 -15.44 -25.70
C GLN A 877 22.49 -14.82 -24.67
N LYS A 878 23.56 -14.15 -25.11
CA LYS A 878 24.50 -13.44 -24.24
C LYS A 878 23.88 -12.15 -23.72
N TYR A 879 23.12 -11.47 -24.57
CA TYR A 879 22.40 -10.23 -24.29
C TYR A 879 21.03 -10.28 -24.98
N THR A 880 19.93 -10.27 -24.22
CA THR A 880 18.57 -10.16 -24.78
C THR A 880 17.83 -8.96 -24.17
N SER A 881 16.94 -8.34 -24.92
CA SER A 881 16.13 -7.20 -24.45
C SER A 881 14.82 -7.12 -25.24
N ALA A 882 14.03 -6.06 -25.07
CA ALA A 882 12.90 -5.74 -25.95
C ALA A 882 12.97 -4.31 -26.48
N ARG A 883 12.52 -4.14 -27.72
CA ARG A 883 12.34 -2.84 -28.39
C ARG A 883 10.91 -2.78 -28.92
N LEU A 884 10.09 -1.97 -28.27
CA LEU A 884 8.65 -1.87 -28.49
C LEU A 884 8.32 -0.60 -29.28
N VAL A 885 7.37 -0.70 -30.21
CA VAL A 885 6.83 0.41 -31.02
C VAL A 885 5.32 0.47 -30.84
N SER A 886 4.73 1.62 -30.51
CA SER A 886 3.28 1.72 -30.31
C SER A 886 2.51 1.61 -31.64
N ARG A 887 1.36 0.93 -31.60
CA ARG A 887 0.42 0.86 -32.74
C ARG A 887 -0.38 2.13 -32.94
N HIS A 888 -0.62 2.87 -31.86
CA HIS A 888 -1.12 4.23 -31.93
C HIS A 888 0.01 5.19 -32.28
N THR A 889 -0.31 6.19 -33.10
CA THR A 889 0.54 7.37 -33.31
C THR A 889 0.05 8.53 -32.44
N LEU A 890 0.69 9.71 -32.49
CA LEU A 890 0.22 10.86 -31.70
C LEU A 890 -1.16 11.39 -32.12
N GLU A 891 -1.65 11.04 -33.31
CA GLU A 891 -3.00 11.30 -33.87
C GLU A 891 -3.44 12.79 -34.04
N ARG A 892 -2.79 13.75 -33.36
CA ARG A 892 -3.22 15.16 -33.27
C ARG A 892 -2.16 16.17 -33.70
N ASP A 893 -2.60 17.31 -34.24
CA ASP A 893 -1.77 18.48 -34.57
C ASP A 893 -1.10 19.11 -33.34
N GLN A 894 -1.72 18.97 -32.18
CA GLN A 894 -1.25 19.51 -30.93
C GLN A 894 -1.60 18.55 -29.79
N GLY A 895 -0.73 18.48 -28.80
CA GLY A 895 -0.92 17.63 -27.63
C GLY A 895 0.30 17.58 -26.74
N VAL A 896 0.21 16.73 -25.73
CA VAL A 896 1.30 16.37 -24.82
C VAL A 896 1.33 14.85 -24.68
N LEU A 897 2.51 14.26 -24.81
CA LEU A 897 2.81 12.88 -24.44
C LEU A 897 3.56 12.91 -23.12
N THR A 898 3.03 12.24 -22.10
CA THR A 898 3.64 12.14 -20.77
C THR A 898 4.01 10.69 -20.50
N ALA A 899 5.18 10.47 -19.89
CA ALA A 899 5.57 9.18 -19.33
C ALA A 899 6.31 9.36 -17.99
N VAL A 900 6.07 8.46 -17.04
CA VAL A 900 6.80 8.38 -15.77
C VAL A 900 7.58 7.07 -15.76
N ILE A 901 8.91 7.18 -15.84
CA ILE A 901 9.80 6.05 -16.14
C ILE A 901 10.92 5.98 -15.10
N MET A 902 11.16 4.80 -14.54
CA MET A 902 12.40 4.49 -13.84
C MET A 902 13.34 3.77 -14.80
N SER A 903 14.52 4.34 -15.02
CA SER A 903 15.50 3.85 -15.99
C SER A 903 16.59 3.02 -15.30
N PRO A 904 17.07 1.91 -15.89
CA PRO A 904 18.20 1.17 -15.37
C PRO A 904 19.50 1.97 -15.56
N CYS A 905 20.30 2.09 -14.50
CA CYS A 905 21.56 2.83 -14.51
C CYS A 905 22.75 1.89 -14.24
N ALA A 906 23.44 1.45 -15.29
CA ALA A 906 24.66 0.63 -15.19
C ALA A 906 25.58 0.81 -16.40
N ASP A 907 26.85 0.44 -16.25
CA ASP A 907 27.83 0.41 -17.35
C ASP A 907 27.35 -0.49 -18.50
N GLY A 908 27.42 0.01 -19.74
CA GLY A 908 26.99 -0.72 -20.92
C GLY A 908 25.47 -0.88 -21.09
N ILE A 909 24.64 -0.18 -20.30
CA ILE A 909 23.18 -0.15 -20.44
C ILE A 909 22.73 1.21 -20.98
N TRP A 910 21.81 1.22 -21.95
CA TRP A 910 21.28 2.40 -22.65
C TRP A 910 19.74 2.31 -22.82
N PRO A 911 18.94 2.74 -21.84
CA PRO A 911 17.50 2.86 -21.98
C PRO A 911 17.10 4.12 -22.77
N ALA A 912 16.06 4.00 -23.60
CA ALA A 912 15.54 5.08 -24.43
C ALA A 912 14.01 5.12 -24.47
N PHE A 913 13.45 6.33 -24.42
CA PHE A 913 12.04 6.67 -24.67
C PHE A 913 11.98 7.81 -25.69
N TRP A 914 11.41 7.52 -26.85
CA TRP A 914 11.63 8.29 -28.08
C TRP A 914 10.50 8.06 -29.10
N LEU A 915 10.54 8.77 -30.23
CA LEU A 915 9.52 8.74 -31.29
C LEU A 915 10.15 8.59 -32.67
N LEU A 916 9.48 7.80 -33.52
CA LEU A 916 9.75 7.70 -34.95
C LEU A 916 8.44 7.70 -35.76
N PRO A 917 8.45 8.21 -37.00
CA PRO A 917 7.37 8.05 -37.97
C PRO A 917 6.86 6.60 -38.11
N GLN A 918 5.55 6.45 -38.30
CA GLN A 918 4.96 5.15 -38.65
C GLN A 918 5.53 4.62 -39.98
N GLU A 919 5.99 3.37 -39.98
CA GLU A 919 6.62 2.73 -41.13
C GLU A 919 5.70 2.66 -42.37
N PRO A 920 6.26 2.79 -43.60
CA PRO A 920 7.66 3.07 -43.92
C PRO A 920 8.04 4.55 -43.73
N PHE A 921 9.32 4.81 -43.42
CA PHE A 921 9.90 6.14 -43.31
C PHE A 921 11.39 6.14 -43.71
N ASN A 922 11.94 7.32 -43.94
CA ASN A 922 13.33 7.55 -44.36
C ASN A 922 14.10 8.25 -43.23
N TRP A 923 14.95 7.50 -42.53
CA TRP A 923 15.79 8.05 -41.46
C TRP A 923 17.01 8.82 -42.02
N PRO A 924 17.42 9.97 -41.43
CA PRO A 924 16.71 10.74 -40.41
C PRO A 924 15.74 11.77 -41.01
N VAL A 925 15.64 11.89 -42.34
CA VAL A 925 14.86 12.92 -43.07
C VAL A 925 13.44 13.13 -42.53
N ASP A 926 12.69 12.04 -42.33
CA ASP A 926 11.29 12.08 -41.89
C ASP A 926 11.14 12.45 -40.39
N GLY A 927 12.25 12.54 -39.65
CA GLY A 927 12.36 12.96 -38.25
C GLY A 927 12.53 11.82 -37.25
N GLU A 928 13.21 12.12 -36.14
CA GLU A 928 13.39 11.27 -34.96
C GLU A 928 13.48 12.19 -33.72
N ILE A 929 12.79 11.83 -32.64
CA ILE A 929 12.60 12.70 -31.46
C ILE A 929 12.81 11.89 -30.18
N ASP A 930 13.90 12.18 -29.49
CA ASP A 930 14.32 11.42 -28.31
C ASP A 930 13.97 12.23 -27.07
N ILE A 931 13.05 11.70 -26.28
CA ILE A 931 12.50 12.40 -25.13
C ILE A 931 13.43 12.17 -23.94
N ALA A 932 13.82 10.92 -23.74
CA ALA A 932 14.69 10.49 -22.66
C ALA A 932 15.64 9.36 -23.10
N GLU A 933 16.92 9.69 -23.27
CA GLU A 933 18.01 8.72 -23.35
C GLU A 933 18.96 8.88 -22.16
N THR A 934 19.54 7.78 -21.68
CA THR A 934 20.74 7.83 -20.82
C THR A 934 21.60 6.61 -21.08
N TRP A 935 22.87 6.61 -20.67
CA TRP A 935 23.73 5.45 -20.82
C TRP A 935 24.83 5.37 -19.76
N ASN A 936 25.40 4.18 -19.58
CA ASN A 936 26.43 3.89 -18.58
C ASN A 936 26.04 4.22 -17.11
N GLY A 937 24.76 4.47 -16.84
CA GLY A 937 24.28 4.93 -15.54
C GLY A 937 24.85 6.28 -15.08
N ASP A 938 25.23 7.17 -16.02
CA ASP A 938 25.93 8.42 -15.71
C ASP A 938 25.06 9.49 -15.02
N GLY A 939 23.74 9.27 -14.95
CA GLY A 939 22.79 10.19 -14.34
C GLY A 939 22.54 11.46 -15.16
N GLU A 940 22.77 11.41 -16.47
CA GLU A 940 22.43 12.49 -17.42
C GLU A 940 21.41 11.98 -18.44
N ASN A 941 20.24 12.64 -18.48
CA ASN A 941 19.25 12.44 -19.52
C ASN A 941 19.60 13.31 -20.72
N ARG A 942 19.60 12.73 -21.92
CA ARG A 942 19.80 13.43 -23.18
C ARG A 942 18.47 13.45 -23.92
N SER A 943 18.05 14.65 -24.30
CA SER A 943 16.91 14.86 -25.16
C SER A 943 17.44 15.31 -26.52
N CYS A 944 17.02 14.60 -27.57
CA CYS A 944 17.58 14.74 -28.91
C CYS A 944 16.45 14.95 -29.95
N LEU A 945 16.84 15.44 -31.12
CA LEU A 945 16.00 15.64 -32.30
C LEU A 945 16.90 15.48 -33.52
N HIS A 946 16.58 14.57 -34.44
CA HIS A 946 17.36 14.30 -35.64
C HIS A 946 16.51 14.51 -36.91
N TRP A 947 17.12 15.08 -37.96
CA TRP A 947 16.48 15.34 -39.26
C TRP A 947 17.51 15.43 -40.41
N GLY A 948 17.05 15.67 -41.64
CA GLY A 948 17.91 15.96 -42.78
C GLY A 948 18.81 14.78 -43.20
N GLN A 949 20.05 15.06 -43.60
CA GLN A 949 21.03 14.03 -43.98
C GLN A 949 22.26 13.98 -43.06
N HIS A 950 22.90 12.81 -43.01
CA HIS A 950 24.07 12.56 -42.16
C HIS A 950 25.27 13.50 -42.42
N HIS A 951 25.32 14.18 -43.56
CA HIS A 951 26.41 15.08 -43.96
C HIS A 951 26.18 16.56 -43.61
N GLU A 952 25.01 16.92 -43.09
CA GLU A 952 24.58 18.31 -42.90
C GLU A 952 24.92 18.80 -41.47
N PRO A 953 25.36 20.06 -41.31
CA PRO A 953 25.87 20.56 -40.02
C PRO A 953 24.77 20.79 -38.96
N GLU A 954 23.55 21.14 -39.38
CA GLU A 954 22.43 21.38 -38.46
C GLU A 954 21.52 20.15 -38.26
N LYS A 955 21.87 18.97 -38.78
CA LYS A 955 21.03 17.75 -38.87
C LYS A 955 20.43 17.20 -37.56
N HIS A 956 20.75 17.79 -36.42
CA HIS A 956 20.28 17.33 -35.11
C HIS A 956 20.39 18.44 -34.06
N ARG A 957 19.69 18.26 -32.93
CA ARG A 957 19.87 19.03 -31.70
C ARG A 957 19.89 18.11 -30.49
N VAL A 958 20.78 18.38 -29.53
CA VAL A 958 20.93 17.62 -28.28
C VAL A 958 21.08 18.54 -27.06
N LEU A 959 20.49 18.14 -25.94
CA LEU A 959 20.70 18.78 -24.65
C LEU A 959 20.75 17.74 -23.51
N GLY A 960 21.86 17.74 -22.76
CA GLY A 960 22.04 16.92 -21.55
C GLY A 960 21.51 17.61 -20.29
N THR A 961 20.69 16.91 -19.51
CA THR A 961 20.13 17.34 -18.23
C THR A 961 20.51 16.35 -17.14
N LYS A 962 21.15 16.82 -16.06
CA LYS A 962 21.59 15.95 -14.97
C LYS A 962 20.48 15.66 -13.97
N ILE A 963 20.30 14.36 -13.70
CA ILE A 963 19.32 13.78 -12.80
C ILE A 963 20.08 12.80 -11.88
N HIS A 964 20.74 13.33 -10.87
CA HIS A 964 21.64 12.56 -10.00
C HIS A 964 20.96 11.38 -9.27
N ASP A 965 19.64 11.42 -9.13
CA ASP A 965 18.79 10.43 -8.45
C ASP A 965 18.01 9.52 -9.42
N MET A 966 18.31 9.55 -10.73
CA MET A 966 17.64 8.73 -11.77
C MET A 966 17.62 7.22 -11.44
N HIS A 967 18.69 6.71 -10.83
CA HIS A 967 18.83 5.31 -10.41
C HIS A 967 17.95 4.95 -9.18
N ALA A 968 17.46 5.94 -8.45
CA ALA A 968 16.76 5.79 -7.18
C ALA A 968 15.25 6.08 -7.29
N ARG A 969 14.77 6.69 -8.38
CA ARG A 969 13.36 7.01 -8.57
C ARG A 969 12.88 7.02 -10.03
N PRO A 970 11.55 6.90 -10.24
CA PRO A 970 10.94 7.34 -11.48
C PRO A 970 11.17 8.83 -11.75
N VAL A 971 11.37 9.16 -13.01
CA VAL A 971 11.47 10.52 -13.55
C VAL A 971 10.23 10.78 -14.40
N ARG A 972 9.64 11.98 -14.29
CA ARG A 972 8.55 12.41 -15.19
C ARG A 972 9.14 13.07 -16.44
N TYR A 973 8.70 12.60 -17.60
CA TYR A 973 8.98 13.20 -18.89
C TYR A 973 7.68 13.66 -19.54
N ASP A 974 7.65 14.89 -20.05
CA ASP A 974 6.55 15.37 -20.89
C ASP A 974 7.13 15.91 -22.21
N PHE A 975 6.46 15.64 -23.32
CA PHE A 975 6.80 16.15 -24.64
C PHE A 975 5.56 16.80 -25.26
N ALA A 976 5.61 18.12 -25.48
CA ALA A 976 4.51 18.91 -26.00
C ALA A 976 4.81 19.40 -27.42
N TRP A 977 3.86 19.24 -28.35
CA TRP A 977 3.99 19.69 -29.73
C TRP A 977 2.80 20.54 -30.19
N HIS A 978 3.05 21.47 -31.11
CA HIS A 978 2.02 22.33 -31.71
C HIS A 978 2.35 22.59 -33.18
N GLN A 979 1.66 21.88 -34.08
CA GLN A 979 1.79 21.89 -35.54
C GLN A 979 0.46 22.32 -36.19
N PRO A 980 0.21 23.63 -36.37
CA PRO A 980 -1.06 24.13 -36.93
C PRO A 980 -1.38 23.53 -38.30
N GLY A 981 -2.48 22.77 -38.38
CA GLY A 981 -2.98 22.20 -39.63
C GLY A 981 -2.16 21.02 -40.17
N GLY A 982 -1.35 20.36 -39.34
CA GLY A 982 -0.69 19.09 -39.67
C GLY A 982 0.42 19.18 -40.72
N GLN A 983 0.87 20.39 -41.08
CA GLN A 983 1.84 20.58 -42.15
C GLN A 983 3.23 20.09 -41.72
N ALA A 984 3.77 19.12 -42.47
CA ALA A 984 5.13 18.63 -42.32
C ALA A 984 6.13 19.80 -42.35
N GLY A 985 7.18 19.71 -41.53
CA GLY A 985 8.20 20.75 -41.39
C GLY A 985 7.74 22.09 -40.82
N GLN A 986 6.59 22.14 -40.13
CA GLN A 986 6.11 23.33 -39.46
C GLN A 986 5.62 23.02 -38.04
N GLY A 987 5.79 23.98 -37.12
CA GLY A 987 5.34 23.89 -35.73
C GLY A 987 6.47 23.99 -34.70
N ARG A 988 6.16 23.65 -33.46
CA ARG A 988 7.02 23.83 -32.27
C ARG A 988 6.93 22.63 -31.34
N MET A 989 8.04 22.32 -30.67
CA MET A 989 8.18 21.21 -29.71
C MET A 989 8.91 21.68 -28.44
N ILE A 990 8.49 21.19 -27.27
CA ILE A 990 9.14 21.41 -25.97
C ILE A 990 9.20 20.09 -25.19
N TRP A 991 10.39 19.79 -24.67
CA TRP A 991 10.69 18.67 -23.78
C TRP A 991 10.71 19.15 -22.33
N TYR A 992 10.14 18.37 -21.42
CA TYR A 992 10.11 18.64 -19.99
C TYR A 992 10.62 17.44 -19.19
N ILE A 993 11.32 17.72 -18.10
CA ILE A 993 11.78 16.74 -17.12
C ILE A 993 11.37 17.24 -15.72
N ASP A 994 10.64 16.42 -14.97
CA ASP A 994 10.10 16.74 -13.64
C ASP A 994 9.46 18.15 -13.59
N ASP A 995 8.53 18.41 -14.52
CA ASP A 995 7.82 19.68 -14.71
C ASP A 995 8.70 20.90 -15.08
N ARG A 996 9.95 20.70 -15.52
CA ARG A 996 10.84 21.79 -16.00
C ARG A 996 11.08 21.69 -17.51
N PRO A 997 10.88 22.75 -18.30
CA PRO A 997 11.21 22.73 -19.72
C PRO A 997 12.74 22.67 -19.90
N VAL A 998 13.25 21.57 -20.48
CA VAL A 998 14.69 21.33 -20.64
C VAL A 998 15.21 21.67 -22.02
N MET A 999 14.38 21.56 -23.07
CA MET A 999 14.76 21.83 -24.46
C MET A 999 13.55 22.26 -25.27
N LYS A 1000 13.74 23.15 -26.25
CA LYS A 1000 12.77 23.46 -27.30
C LYS A 1000 13.39 23.35 -28.69
N ALA A 1001 12.55 23.09 -29.70
CA ALA A 1001 12.93 23.16 -31.11
C ALA A 1001 11.72 23.53 -31.99
N PRO A 1002 11.91 24.22 -33.13
CA PRO A 1002 10.93 24.19 -34.20
C PRO A 1002 10.87 22.78 -34.82
N ILE A 1003 9.76 22.43 -35.48
CA ILE A 1003 9.69 21.20 -36.27
C ILE A 1003 10.48 21.42 -37.58
N PRO A 1004 11.55 20.65 -37.86
CA PRO A 1004 12.44 20.91 -39.01
C PRO A 1004 11.82 20.56 -40.37
N GLU A 1005 12.23 21.27 -41.43
CA GLU A 1005 11.82 20.93 -42.81
C GLU A 1005 12.22 19.48 -43.17
N GLY A 1006 11.30 18.75 -43.80
CA GLY A 1006 11.41 17.31 -44.05
C GLY A 1006 10.71 16.45 -42.99
N THR A 1007 10.71 16.87 -41.71
CA THR A 1007 10.06 16.10 -40.64
C THR A 1007 8.56 15.92 -40.90
N ARG A 1008 8.11 14.66 -40.83
CA ARG A 1008 6.73 14.23 -41.09
C ARG A 1008 5.75 14.84 -40.08
N SER A 1009 4.44 14.76 -40.35
CA SER A 1009 3.45 15.28 -39.41
C SER A 1009 3.59 14.58 -38.04
N MET A 1010 3.48 15.35 -36.96
CA MET A 1010 3.50 14.82 -35.59
C MET A 1010 2.43 13.75 -35.38
N ARG A 1011 1.29 13.85 -36.09
CA ARG A 1011 0.20 12.87 -36.08
C ARG A 1011 0.65 11.45 -36.43
N ASP A 1012 1.72 11.31 -37.22
CA ASP A 1012 2.21 10.04 -37.75
C ASP A 1012 3.32 9.43 -36.89
N MET A 1013 3.77 10.12 -35.83
CA MET A 1013 4.83 9.65 -34.94
C MET A 1013 4.29 8.54 -34.01
N THR A 1014 4.96 7.39 -34.03
CA THR A 1014 4.81 6.29 -33.06
C THR A 1014 5.75 6.48 -31.87
N ILE A 1015 5.44 5.84 -30.74
CA ILE A 1015 6.22 5.86 -29.51
C ILE A 1015 7.11 4.62 -29.46
N LEU A 1016 8.37 4.80 -29.06
CA LEU A 1016 9.34 3.73 -28.89
C LEU A 1016 9.88 3.67 -27.47
N LEU A 1017 10.11 2.44 -27.01
CA LEU A 1017 10.68 2.10 -25.71
C LEU A 1017 11.64 0.91 -25.87
N ASN A 1018 12.89 1.04 -25.43
CA ASN A 1018 13.86 -0.06 -25.42
C ASN A 1018 14.94 0.11 -24.35
N VAL A 1019 15.64 -0.99 -24.05
CA VAL A 1019 16.90 -0.98 -23.29
C VAL A 1019 17.98 -1.64 -24.15
N ALA A 1020 18.79 -0.82 -24.81
CA ALA A 1020 19.95 -1.27 -25.57
C ALA A 1020 21.12 -1.66 -24.63
N MET A 1021 22.04 -2.47 -25.14
CA MET A 1021 23.26 -2.87 -24.44
C MET A 1021 24.51 -2.59 -25.28
N GLY A 1022 25.49 -1.92 -24.71
CA GLY A 1022 26.70 -1.49 -25.42
C GLY A 1022 26.41 -0.38 -26.43
N GLY A 1023 26.85 -0.54 -27.67
CA GLY A 1023 26.79 0.50 -28.69
C GLY A 1023 27.85 1.60 -28.56
N ASN A 1024 27.92 2.44 -29.60
CA ASN A 1024 28.88 3.53 -29.75
C ASN A 1024 28.87 4.48 -28.53
N VAL A 1025 27.68 4.84 -28.03
CA VAL A 1025 27.52 5.80 -26.92
C VAL A 1025 28.03 5.25 -25.57
N CYS A 1026 27.97 3.93 -25.36
CA CYS A 1026 28.55 3.30 -24.18
C CYS A 1026 30.09 3.26 -24.21
N GLY A 1027 30.73 3.57 -25.35
CA GLY A 1027 32.19 3.65 -25.47
C GLY A 1027 32.90 2.30 -25.32
N GLY A 1028 32.25 1.21 -25.74
CA GLY A 1028 32.77 -0.16 -25.61
C GLY A 1028 32.62 -0.79 -24.22
N LYS A 1029 31.92 -0.13 -23.29
CA LYS A 1029 31.48 -0.76 -22.04
C LYS A 1029 30.40 -1.82 -22.31
N THR A 1030 30.39 -2.86 -21.48
CA THR A 1030 29.43 -3.97 -21.54
C THR A 1030 28.84 -4.25 -20.16
N PRO A 1031 27.56 -4.63 -20.07
CA PRO A 1031 26.93 -4.90 -18.78
C PRO A 1031 27.47 -6.17 -18.11
N ALA A 1032 27.35 -6.20 -16.79
CA ALA A 1032 27.63 -7.36 -15.96
C ALA A 1032 26.46 -8.36 -15.99
N ASP A 1033 26.68 -9.58 -15.51
CA ASP A 1033 25.64 -10.62 -15.53
C ASP A 1033 24.49 -10.28 -14.57
N GLY A 1034 23.25 -10.37 -15.06
CA GLY A 1034 22.06 -9.98 -14.32
C GLY A 1034 20.89 -9.56 -15.22
N TYR A 1035 20.00 -8.75 -14.66
CA TYR A 1035 18.87 -8.14 -15.35
C TYR A 1035 18.79 -6.65 -15.04
N TYR A 1036 18.27 -5.87 -15.99
CA TYR A 1036 18.21 -4.42 -15.95
C TYR A 1036 16.83 -3.96 -16.42
N ASP A 1037 16.01 -3.46 -15.48
CA ASP A 1037 14.60 -3.16 -15.71
C ASP A 1037 14.37 -1.65 -15.94
N MET A 1038 13.78 -1.33 -17.08
CA MET A 1038 13.12 -0.05 -17.36
C MET A 1038 11.63 -0.21 -17.06
N VAL A 1039 11.10 0.61 -16.14
CA VAL A 1039 9.73 0.48 -15.64
C VAL A 1039 8.94 1.74 -15.95
N VAL A 1040 7.90 1.61 -16.78
CA VAL A 1040 6.95 2.67 -17.11
C VAL A 1040 5.76 2.58 -16.16
N TYR A 1041 5.68 3.53 -15.22
CA TYR A 1041 4.65 3.59 -14.16
C TYR A 1041 3.33 4.20 -14.64
N THR A 1042 3.41 5.10 -15.62
CA THR A 1042 2.30 5.74 -16.31
C THR A 1042 2.80 6.24 -17.65
N MET A 1043 1.94 6.16 -18.67
CA MET A 1043 2.09 6.88 -19.93
C MET A 1043 0.70 7.36 -20.36
N TYR A 1044 0.58 8.51 -21.03
CA TYR A 1044 -0.67 8.94 -21.68
C TYR A 1044 -0.40 10.04 -22.72
N MET A 1045 -1.38 10.28 -23.59
CA MET A 1045 -1.44 11.49 -24.42
C MET A 1045 -2.65 12.35 -24.04
N ALA A 1046 -2.42 13.66 -23.90
CA ALA A 1046 -3.40 14.65 -23.46
C ALA A 1046 -3.49 15.87 -24.40
N SER A 1047 -4.63 16.57 -24.34
CA SER A 1047 -4.93 17.74 -25.18
C SER A 1047 -4.04 18.97 -24.94
N GLU A 1048 -3.46 19.09 -23.74
CA GLU A 1048 -2.59 20.19 -23.30
C GLU A 1048 -1.83 19.80 -22.01
N LEU A 1049 -0.93 20.66 -21.53
CA LEU A 1049 -0.18 20.46 -20.29
C LEU A 1049 -1.10 20.52 -19.05
N GLU A 1050 -1.02 19.55 -18.15
CA GLU A 1050 -1.80 19.52 -16.88
C GLU A 1050 -1.71 20.85 -16.12
N ASN A 1051 -0.48 21.32 -15.92
CA ASN A 1051 -0.18 22.54 -15.18
C ASN A 1051 -0.14 23.74 -16.15
N GLY A 1052 -1.29 24.31 -16.49
CA GLY A 1052 -1.40 25.61 -17.19
C GLY A 1052 -1.59 25.55 -18.72
N GLY A 1053 -1.74 24.36 -19.30
CA GLY A 1053 -2.21 24.16 -20.68
C GLY A 1053 -1.36 24.86 -21.76
N TRP A 1054 -2.02 25.27 -22.84
CA TRP A 1054 -1.36 26.02 -23.92
C TRP A 1054 -0.81 27.38 -23.47
N GLY A 1055 -1.36 27.99 -22.41
CA GLY A 1055 -0.82 29.21 -21.82
C GLY A 1055 0.59 29.05 -21.26
N ARG A 1056 0.86 27.89 -20.62
CA ARG A 1056 2.22 27.51 -20.22
C ARG A 1056 3.12 27.24 -21.43
N PHE A 1057 2.63 26.52 -22.44
CA PHE A 1057 3.43 26.22 -23.63
C PHE A 1057 3.98 27.50 -24.31
N GLU A 1058 3.18 28.57 -24.42
CA GLU A 1058 3.66 29.85 -24.95
C GLU A 1058 4.69 30.56 -24.04
N SER A 1059 4.51 30.48 -22.72
CA SER A 1059 5.46 31.00 -21.73
C SER A 1059 6.80 30.27 -21.81
N ASP A 1060 6.75 28.94 -21.76
CA ASP A 1060 7.93 28.08 -21.67
C ASP A 1060 8.65 28.03 -23.04
N TRP A 1061 7.94 28.19 -24.16
CA TRP A 1061 8.54 28.47 -25.47
C TRP A 1061 9.41 29.74 -25.45
N GLY A 1062 9.07 30.73 -24.63
CA GLY A 1062 9.90 31.92 -24.43
C GLY A 1062 11.24 31.60 -23.75
N CYS A 1063 11.21 30.90 -22.62
CA CYS A 1063 12.38 30.75 -21.73
C CYS A 1063 13.20 29.46 -21.91
N ALA A 1064 12.64 28.37 -22.45
CA ALA A 1064 13.37 27.11 -22.61
C ALA A 1064 14.57 27.26 -23.57
N PRO A 1065 15.70 26.58 -23.33
CA PRO A 1065 16.86 26.65 -24.21
C PRO A 1065 16.61 25.88 -25.52
N LEU A 1066 17.22 26.31 -26.62
CA LEU A 1066 17.35 25.44 -27.79
C LEU A 1066 18.41 24.36 -27.53
N GLY A 1067 18.17 23.15 -28.05
CA GLY A 1067 19.22 22.12 -28.09
C GLY A 1067 20.38 22.52 -29.00
N ASN A 1068 21.59 22.10 -28.61
CA ASN A 1068 22.83 22.40 -29.31
C ASN A 1068 22.95 21.53 -30.56
N THR A 1069 23.51 22.07 -31.65
CA THR A 1069 24.15 21.23 -32.68
C THR A 1069 25.52 20.76 -32.15
N TYR A 1070 26.11 19.75 -32.78
CA TYR A 1070 27.57 19.53 -32.70
C TYR A 1070 28.37 20.71 -33.30
#